data_AF-A0A2E0WWL7-F1
#
_entry.id   AF-A0A2E0WWL7-F1
#
_cell.length_a   1.000
_cell.length_b   1.000
_cell.length_c   1.000
_cell.angle_alpha   90.00
_cell.angle_beta   90.00
_cell.angle_gamma   90.00
#
_symmetry.space_group_name_H-M   'P 1'
#
loop_
_entity.id
_entity.type
_entity.pdbx_description
1 polymer ?
#
loop_
_entity_poly.entity_id
_entity_poly.type
_entity_poly.pdbx_seq_one_letter_code
_entity_poly.pdbx_strand_id
1 'polypeptide(L)'
;MKIQRNLDFDAPPPVDESKQVAIDASLPPPPLVRPDRQIVYPDARTHYDWPPAEGLHDRDTITVDRVTDDIDGPAHRFVIKRGDTVEAYMAHDRFHTGRVIGISHAEQKVRVAWSEDSDRGGWWNVGAIYPAAEPEPERTASARPLSQIVEQANDENAPPGGWSESDRVAAPYAFDDFKELVKRSGRHDSFAVYRTDFERVVSSHEAIVAELLKRFKAPQLKRIAVNLGDWGAGRKTKSDNAESIYRKILDYFVLDGSVSYGMGERYEDALVKKVRAVTEESWVAHFESVDAARKEREASLADPQTLADLAAVTRDSGEDALTDEQMARWDALHADLARERRAASGPSVTVAQFESDEAYEIEFTVKEGYHNKERCQLWIVQLGARVEPATFNELKLKAKALGGWYSSFKKADAGFQFRAHDAAAKFTGLLTGDANRTDILAARKERKEQTTAERLHELAVDMLQRSEGTIERSHESLQNTARRADIQAGVRGRAYAEAALARSLHSVADALSRGKAKYLDGIKHRTHLEELDRVLVLAKWARIRSLQKKHREGELAYPFRLDEEEAKPFSTDDIRFAKFPYPLFSTRNLADLVRRCRDKRGMKQLSATLAKRLLRSPEGSDIIAFRHDSEIGLVADLAARAKAAGIDSSRVTDELAHFQRLQRASIGGIHELRAALREYFPHKASVRGDDPVLVAERELIGKQLPGFFPTPQAVIDQMLELAEIQPGHAVLEPSCGKGDIVAAIERVEPQAIVTAIERNRTLADILAAKGIEVEFQDFLEHSGSYDRIVMNPPFENRADIVHVRYAFECLAPGGRLVSVMSESPFFRRNKKSVEFQRWLEGLGGYSLKLSENAFAGADAFRQTGVRTRLVVVDRGG
;
A
#
# COMPACT_ATOMS: atom_id res chain seq x y z
N MET A 1 9.48 24.19 22.12
CA MET A 1 8.30 23.66 22.82
C MET A 1 8.39 22.14 22.83
N LYS A 2 8.54 21.52 24.01
CA LYS A 2 8.67 20.07 24.16
C LYS A 2 7.35 19.40 23.79
N ILE A 3 7.42 18.24 23.12
CA ILE A 3 6.28 17.35 22.87
C ILE A 3 5.52 17.19 24.19
N GLN A 4 4.29 17.71 24.28
CA GLN A 4 3.39 17.36 25.37
C GLN A 4 2.98 15.90 25.14
N ARG A 5 3.75 14.99 25.74
CA ARG A 5 3.23 13.67 26.04
C ARG A 5 2.04 13.88 26.97
N ASN A 6 0.94 13.16 26.79
CA ASN A 6 -0.06 13.04 27.85
C ASN A 6 0.67 12.50 29.09
N LEU A 7 0.94 13.38 30.05
CA LEU A 7 1.65 13.06 31.27
C LEU A 7 0.63 12.43 32.23
N ASP A 8 0.34 11.15 32.02
CA ASP A 8 -0.39 10.36 33.02
C ASP A 8 0.59 10.00 34.15
N PHE A 9 0.54 10.78 35.22
CA PHE A 9 1.37 10.59 36.41
C PHE A 9 0.96 9.36 37.23
N ASP A 10 -0.25 8.83 37.01
CA ASP A 10 -0.85 7.74 37.77
C ASP A 10 -0.86 6.40 36.99
N ALA A 11 -0.53 6.41 35.68
CA ALA A 11 -0.41 5.20 34.84
C ALA A 11 0.55 4.14 35.43
N PRO A 12 0.25 2.82 35.37
CA PRO A 12 1.22 1.77 35.72
C PRO A 12 2.41 1.71 34.74
N PRO A 13 3.57 1.10 35.09
CA PRO A 13 4.74 1.07 34.21
C PRO A 13 4.41 0.39 32.87
N PRO A 14 4.95 0.87 31.73
CA PRO A 14 4.80 0.16 30.48
C PRO A 14 5.46 -1.20 30.61
N VAL A 15 4.71 -2.25 30.30
CA VAL A 15 5.24 -3.61 30.18
C VAL A 15 6.00 -3.69 28.87
N ASP A 16 7.17 -4.33 28.89
CA ASP A 16 7.97 -4.63 27.71
C ASP A 16 7.09 -5.25 26.61
N GLU A 17 7.10 -4.70 25.39
CA GLU A 17 6.19 -5.05 24.28
C GLU A 17 6.26 -6.55 23.92
N SER A 18 7.31 -7.27 24.34
CA SER A 18 7.41 -8.72 24.21
C SER A 18 6.41 -9.50 25.08
N LYS A 19 5.69 -8.85 26.02
CA LYS A 19 4.66 -9.49 26.87
C LYS A 19 3.23 -9.09 26.51
N GLN A 20 3.03 -8.21 25.53
CA GLN A 20 1.69 -7.71 25.17
C GLN A 20 0.90 -8.70 24.30
N VAL A 21 1.57 -9.66 23.63
CA VAL A 21 0.92 -10.65 22.76
C VAL A 21 0.20 -11.76 23.56
N ALA A 22 0.40 -11.86 24.87
CA ALA A 22 -0.17 -12.94 25.68
C ALA A 22 -1.38 -12.55 26.56
N ILE A 23 -1.81 -11.28 26.57
CA ILE A 23 -2.77 -10.77 27.56
C ILE A 23 -4.17 -10.50 26.96
N ASP A 24 -4.34 -10.55 25.63
CA ASP A 24 -5.67 -10.38 24.99
C ASP A 24 -6.56 -11.64 25.03
N ALA A 25 -6.31 -12.55 25.98
CA ALA A 25 -7.25 -13.62 26.31
C ALA A 25 -7.37 -13.75 27.84
N SER A 26 -8.59 -13.51 28.33
CA SER A 26 -9.10 -13.61 29.71
C SER A 26 -8.79 -12.42 30.63
N LEU A 27 -9.86 -11.73 31.05
CA LEU A 27 -9.86 -10.83 32.21
C LEU A 27 -9.27 -11.57 33.43
N PRO A 28 -8.44 -10.92 34.27
CA PRO A 28 -7.97 -11.57 35.49
C PRO A 28 -9.16 -11.78 36.45
N PRO A 29 -9.27 -12.95 37.11
CA PRO A 29 -10.23 -13.13 38.20
C PRO A 29 -9.95 -12.11 39.32
N PRO A 30 -10.97 -11.75 40.13
CA PRO A 30 -10.83 -10.79 41.21
C PRO A 30 -9.69 -11.14 42.18
N PRO A 31 -9.07 -10.15 42.85
CA PRO A 31 -7.93 -10.38 43.74
C PRO A 31 -8.31 -11.34 44.88
N LEU A 32 -7.44 -12.33 45.09
CA LEU A 32 -7.54 -13.32 46.16
C LEU A 32 -7.67 -12.66 47.53
N VAL A 33 -8.59 -13.14 48.36
CA VAL A 33 -8.70 -12.72 49.77
C VAL A 33 -7.49 -13.27 50.54
N ARG A 34 -6.63 -12.38 51.08
CA ARG A 34 -5.33 -12.70 51.72
C ARG A 34 -4.29 -13.28 50.73
N PRO A 35 -3.85 -12.49 49.73
CA PRO A 35 -2.94 -12.97 48.69
C PRO A 35 -1.53 -13.29 49.21
N ASP A 36 -1.15 -12.77 50.39
CA ASP A 36 0.11 -13.07 51.07
C ASP A 36 0.19 -14.51 51.59
N ARG A 37 -0.94 -15.22 51.68
CA ARG A 37 -1.03 -16.61 52.21
C ARG A 37 -1.59 -17.62 51.21
N GLN A 38 -1.84 -17.18 49.98
CA GLN A 38 -2.22 -18.04 48.87
C GLN A 38 -1.05 -18.14 47.89
N ILE A 39 -0.35 -19.26 47.96
CA ILE A 39 0.89 -19.48 47.23
C ILE A 39 0.56 -20.13 45.88
N VAL A 40 0.78 -19.39 44.81
CA VAL A 40 0.68 -19.88 43.43
C VAL A 40 2.06 -20.32 42.95
N TYR A 41 2.14 -21.45 42.26
CA TYR A 41 3.39 -21.98 41.70
C TYR A 41 3.39 -21.84 40.16
N PRO A 42 3.74 -20.66 39.61
CA PRO A 42 3.56 -20.37 38.18
C PRO A 42 4.44 -21.21 37.25
N ASP A 43 5.54 -21.79 37.78
CA ASP A 43 6.46 -22.63 37.01
C ASP A 43 6.13 -24.14 37.08
N ALA A 44 5.12 -24.54 37.87
CA ALA A 44 4.66 -25.91 38.01
C ALA A 44 3.68 -26.27 36.88
N ARG A 45 3.86 -27.43 36.22
CA ARG A 45 2.96 -27.86 35.13
C ARG A 45 1.67 -28.48 35.65
N THR A 46 1.72 -29.13 36.82
CA THR A 46 0.57 -29.72 37.52
C THR A 46 0.73 -29.56 39.04
N HIS A 47 -0.34 -29.78 39.83
CA HIS A 47 -0.26 -29.69 41.30
C HIS A 47 0.67 -30.75 41.93
N TYR A 48 0.98 -31.84 41.22
CA TYR A 48 1.97 -32.82 41.66
C TYR A 48 3.42 -32.30 41.62
N ASP A 49 3.67 -31.21 40.88
CA ASP A 49 4.98 -30.55 40.83
C ASP A 49 5.17 -29.54 41.98
N TRP A 50 4.16 -29.38 42.85
CA TRP A 50 4.25 -28.45 43.97
C TRP A 50 5.18 -28.99 45.07
N PRO A 51 6.00 -28.14 45.70
CA PRO A 51 6.83 -28.56 46.83
C PRO A 51 5.99 -29.20 47.96
N PRO A 52 6.55 -30.11 48.78
CA PRO A 52 5.83 -30.65 49.94
C PRO A 52 5.38 -29.54 50.92
N ALA A 53 4.21 -29.71 51.54
CA ALA A 53 3.64 -28.70 52.44
C ALA A 53 4.31 -28.66 53.83
N GLU A 54 5.17 -29.63 54.14
CA GLU A 54 5.76 -29.86 55.46
C GLU A 54 6.52 -28.64 56.02
N GLY A 55 7.13 -27.83 55.15
CA GLY A 55 7.84 -26.60 55.55
C GLY A 55 6.93 -25.40 55.85
N LEU A 56 5.61 -25.51 55.62
CA LEU A 56 4.62 -24.46 55.84
C LEU A 56 3.69 -24.78 57.03
N HIS A 57 3.84 -25.96 57.64
CA HIS A 57 3.08 -26.40 58.80
C HIS A 57 3.87 -26.15 60.08
N ASP A 58 3.25 -25.45 61.02
CA ASP A 58 3.72 -25.38 62.41
C ASP A 58 2.56 -25.63 63.38
N ARG A 59 2.76 -25.42 64.69
CA ARG A 59 1.71 -25.64 65.70
C ARG A 59 0.42 -24.84 65.44
N ASP A 60 0.54 -23.69 64.77
CA ASP A 60 -0.52 -22.71 64.57
C ASP A 60 -0.84 -22.44 63.09
N THR A 61 -0.26 -23.18 62.15
CA THR A 61 -0.59 -23.13 60.73
C THR A 61 -0.89 -24.52 60.15
N ILE A 62 -1.79 -24.60 59.17
CA ILE A 62 -2.04 -25.78 58.34
C ILE A 62 -2.37 -25.34 56.92
N THR A 63 -2.08 -26.15 55.91
CA THR A 63 -2.36 -25.77 54.51
C THR A 63 -3.45 -26.62 53.87
N VAL A 64 -4.04 -26.07 52.80
CA VAL A 64 -4.93 -26.79 51.89
C VAL A 64 -4.58 -26.46 50.44
N ASP A 65 -4.59 -27.47 49.57
CA ASP A 65 -4.29 -27.31 48.15
C ASP A 65 -5.59 -27.18 47.36
N ARG A 66 -5.76 -26.05 46.69
CA ARG A 66 -6.82 -25.77 45.72
C ARG A 66 -6.26 -26.02 44.34
N VAL A 67 -6.40 -27.23 43.84
CA VAL A 67 -5.69 -27.73 42.65
C VAL A 67 -6.38 -27.43 41.32
N THR A 68 -7.53 -26.75 41.37
CA THR A 68 -8.32 -26.31 40.22
C THR A 68 -8.53 -24.80 40.29
N ASP A 69 -8.59 -24.16 39.13
CA ASP A 69 -9.04 -22.77 39.04
C ASP A 69 -10.53 -22.71 39.38
N ASP A 70 -10.92 -21.90 40.37
CA ASP A 70 -12.31 -21.79 40.85
C ASP A 70 -12.64 -20.33 41.21
N ILE A 71 -13.80 -20.10 41.83
CA ILE A 71 -14.31 -18.78 42.25
C ILE A 71 -13.33 -18.01 43.17
N ASP A 72 -12.48 -18.74 43.89
CA ASP A 72 -11.39 -18.20 44.70
C ASP A 72 -10.09 -18.00 43.90
N GLY A 73 -10.15 -17.91 42.58
CA GLY A 73 -9.00 -17.63 41.70
C GLY A 73 -8.17 -18.87 41.29
N PRO A 74 -6.93 -18.65 40.79
CA PRO A 74 -6.14 -19.73 40.18
C PRO A 74 -5.71 -20.78 41.20
N ALA A 75 -5.37 -21.98 40.71
CA ALA A 75 -4.89 -23.08 41.55
C ALA A 75 -3.72 -22.64 42.46
N HIS A 76 -3.90 -22.79 43.78
CA HIS A 76 -2.96 -22.31 44.79
C HIS A 76 -2.94 -23.20 46.05
N ARG A 77 -1.89 -23.06 46.86
CA ARG A 77 -1.84 -23.59 48.24
C ARG A 77 -2.18 -22.48 49.22
N PHE A 78 -3.24 -22.66 50.01
CA PHE A 78 -3.66 -21.70 51.03
C PHE A 78 -3.11 -22.10 52.40
N VAL A 79 -2.50 -21.15 53.12
CA VAL A 79 -1.99 -21.31 54.48
C VAL A 79 -2.98 -20.73 55.49
N ILE A 80 -3.65 -21.60 56.25
CA ILE A 80 -4.59 -21.23 57.32
C ILE A 80 -3.83 -21.08 58.62
N LYS A 81 -4.00 -19.96 59.33
CA LYS A 81 -3.37 -19.71 60.64
C LYS A 81 -4.43 -19.58 61.75
N ARG A 82 -4.07 -20.00 62.96
CA ARG A 82 -4.89 -19.74 64.16
C ARG A 82 -5.05 -18.22 64.35
N GLY A 83 -6.29 -17.79 64.60
CA GLY A 83 -6.69 -16.40 64.70
C GLY A 83 -7.25 -15.82 63.39
N ASP A 84 -7.06 -16.50 62.25
CA ASP A 84 -7.60 -16.03 60.98
C ASP A 84 -9.13 -16.06 60.98
N THR A 85 -9.73 -15.04 60.37
CA THR A 85 -11.16 -15.05 60.05
C THR A 85 -11.35 -15.82 58.75
N VAL A 86 -12.15 -16.88 58.79
CA VAL A 86 -12.38 -17.80 57.67
C VAL A 86 -13.86 -18.09 57.50
N GLU A 87 -14.25 -18.51 56.31
CA GLU A 87 -15.57 -19.03 56.00
C GLU A 87 -15.54 -20.56 55.94
N ALA A 88 -16.33 -21.21 56.79
CA ALA A 88 -16.48 -22.65 56.82
C ALA A 88 -17.73 -23.06 56.04
N TYR A 89 -17.56 -23.84 54.97
CA TYR A 89 -18.66 -24.37 54.18
C TYR A 89 -19.44 -25.41 54.97
N MET A 90 -20.76 -25.19 55.11
CA MET A 90 -21.65 -26.11 55.81
C MET A 90 -22.56 -26.88 54.84
N ALA A 91 -23.15 -26.18 53.86
CA ALA A 91 -24.02 -26.73 52.83
C ALA A 91 -24.07 -25.76 51.63
N HIS A 92 -24.72 -26.16 50.53
CA HIS A 92 -24.89 -25.31 49.34
C HIS A 92 -25.50 -23.95 49.73
N ASP A 93 -24.84 -22.85 49.37
CA ASP A 93 -25.14 -21.46 49.75
C ASP A 93 -25.24 -21.17 51.26
N ARG A 94 -24.60 -21.99 52.10
CA ARG A 94 -24.56 -21.76 53.55
C ARG A 94 -23.15 -21.91 54.10
N PHE A 95 -22.54 -20.77 54.41
CA PHE A 95 -21.21 -20.64 55.01
C PHE A 95 -21.33 -20.08 56.43
N HIS A 96 -20.37 -20.43 57.28
CA HIS A 96 -20.22 -19.86 58.62
C HIS A 96 -18.90 -19.10 58.71
N THR A 97 -18.94 -17.79 58.88
CA THR A 97 -17.75 -16.95 59.07
C THR A 97 -17.37 -16.93 60.55
N GLY A 98 -16.12 -17.21 60.87
CA GLY A 98 -15.61 -17.16 62.25
C GLY A 98 -14.11 -17.26 62.34
N ARG A 99 -13.57 -17.07 63.54
CA ARG A 99 -12.12 -17.12 63.78
C ARG A 99 -11.63 -18.55 64.02
N VAL A 100 -10.48 -18.89 63.46
CA VAL A 100 -9.81 -20.18 63.71
C VAL A 100 -9.23 -20.20 65.12
N ILE A 101 -9.80 -21.03 65.99
CA ILE A 101 -9.39 -21.18 67.40
C ILE A 101 -8.64 -22.48 67.67
N GLY A 102 -8.60 -23.42 66.72
CA GLY A 102 -7.99 -24.76 66.84
C GLY A 102 -7.46 -25.30 65.52
N ILE A 103 -6.36 -26.07 65.55
CA ILE A 103 -5.79 -26.78 64.39
C ILE A 103 -5.41 -28.19 64.82
N SER A 104 -5.76 -29.19 64.01
CA SER A 104 -5.37 -30.60 64.18
C SER A 104 -4.74 -31.12 62.91
N HIS A 105 -3.41 -31.29 62.94
CA HIS A 105 -2.62 -31.85 61.84
C HIS A 105 -2.91 -33.32 61.58
N ALA A 106 -3.11 -34.11 62.65
CA ALA A 106 -3.38 -35.53 62.54
C ALA A 106 -4.73 -35.83 61.86
N GLU A 107 -5.73 -34.96 62.06
CA GLU A 107 -7.06 -35.13 61.47
C GLU A 107 -7.29 -34.26 60.22
N GLN A 108 -6.34 -33.40 59.85
CA GLN A 108 -6.49 -32.41 58.76
C GLN A 108 -7.75 -31.54 58.92
N LYS A 109 -7.95 -31.01 60.13
CA LYS A 109 -9.11 -30.18 60.51
C LYS A 109 -8.71 -28.91 61.23
N VAL A 110 -9.56 -27.89 61.14
CA VAL A 110 -9.49 -26.67 61.93
C VAL A 110 -10.78 -26.45 62.72
N ARG A 111 -10.65 -25.78 63.86
CA ARG A 111 -11.76 -25.44 64.74
C ARG A 111 -12.10 -23.96 64.58
N VAL A 112 -13.31 -23.65 64.15
CA VAL A 112 -13.78 -22.28 63.90
C VAL A 112 -14.81 -21.86 64.96
N ALA A 113 -14.62 -20.68 65.57
CA ALA A 113 -15.51 -20.17 66.61
C ALA A 113 -16.92 -19.87 66.07
N TRP A 114 -17.95 -20.12 66.88
CA TRP A 114 -19.34 -19.83 66.51
C TRP A 114 -19.72 -18.34 66.62
N SER A 115 -18.99 -17.56 67.41
CA SER A 115 -19.10 -16.11 67.55
C SER A 115 -17.74 -15.50 67.95
N GLU A 116 -17.57 -14.18 67.76
CA GLU A 116 -16.27 -13.51 67.98
C GLU A 116 -15.70 -13.64 69.40
N ASP A 117 -16.58 -13.74 70.41
CA ASP A 117 -16.22 -13.84 71.82
C ASP A 117 -16.31 -15.27 72.41
N SER A 118 -16.48 -16.30 71.56
CA SER A 118 -16.62 -17.69 72.03
C SER A 118 -15.31 -18.49 71.94
N ASP A 119 -14.97 -19.19 73.03
CA ASP A 119 -13.95 -20.24 73.07
C ASP A 119 -14.48 -21.60 72.52
N ARG A 120 -15.76 -21.64 72.14
CA ARG A 120 -16.42 -22.82 71.57
C ARG A 120 -16.56 -22.68 70.06
N GLY A 121 -16.18 -23.76 69.37
CA GLY A 121 -16.26 -23.86 67.92
C GLY A 121 -16.46 -25.30 67.45
N GLY A 122 -16.95 -25.47 66.23
CA GLY A 122 -17.03 -26.76 65.53
C GLY A 122 -15.68 -27.18 64.94
N TRP A 123 -15.53 -28.43 64.50
CA TRP A 123 -14.36 -28.88 63.74
C TRP A 123 -14.75 -29.13 62.29
N TRP A 124 -13.97 -28.58 61.36
CA TRP A 124 -14.18 -28.69 59.92
C TRP A 124 -12.92 -29.21 59.23
N ASN A 125 -13.09 -29.99 58.18
CA ASN A 125 -11.99 -30.43 57.32
C ASN A 125 -11.39 -29.21 56.61
N VAL A 126 -10.06 -29.16 56.45
CA VAL A 126 -9.37 -28.03 55.81
C VAL A 126 -9.90 -27.73 54.39
N GLY A 127 -10.36 -28.74 53.65
CA GLY A 127 -10.98 -28.59 52.33
C GLY A 127 -12.31 -27.82 52.33
N ALA A 128 -12.98 -27.69 53.47
CA ALA A 128 -14.23 -26.95 53.64
C ALA A 128 -14.01 -25.51 54.14
N ILE A 129 -12.76 -25.04 54.22
CA ILE A 129 -12.42 -23.72 54.77
C ILE A 129 -11.91 -22.79 53.68
N TYR A 130 -12.44 -21.58 53.67
CA TYR A 130 -12.18 -20.55 52.67
C TYR A 130 -11.70 -19.25 53.33
N PRO A 131 -10.80 -18.49 52.70
CA PRO A 131 -10.28 -17.25 53.25
C PRO A 131 -11.37 -16.16 53.28
N ALA A 132 -11.52 -15.47 54.42
CA ALA A 132 -12.46 -14.36 54.57
C ALA A 132 -11.73 -13.04 54.89
N ALA A 133 -12.34 -11.92 54.47
CA ALA A 133 -11.87 -10.58 54.81
C ALA A 133 -12.07 -10.30 56.30
N GLU A 134 -11.17 -9.53 56.92
CA GLU A 134 -11.35 -9.11 58.31
C GLU A 134 -12.39 -7.99 58.38
N PRO A 135 -13.35 -8.04 59.31
CA PRO A 135 -14.31 -6.95 59.49
C PRO A 135 -13.59 -5.66 59.93
N GLU A 136 -14.00 -4.51 59.37
CA GLU A 136 -13.46 -3.20 59.80
C GLU A 136 -13.88 -2.89 61.25
N PRO A 137 -13.00 -2.33 62.09
CA PRO A 137 -13.32 -2.04 63.47
C PRO A 137 -14.31 -0.87 63.58
N GLU A 138 -15.41 -1.06 64.32
CA GLU A 138 -16.35 0.02 64.64
C GLU A 138 -15.67 1.11 65.51
N ARG A 139 -15.83 2.38 65.10
CA ARG A 139 -15.31 3.55 65.82
C ARG A 139 -16.16 3.87 67.05
N THR A 140 -15.52 4.05 68.21
CA THR A 140 -16.17 4.42 69.47
C THR A 140 -16.62 5.88 69.49
N ALA A 141 -17.85 6.12 70.00
CA ALA A 141 -18.61 7.37 69.87
C ALA A 141 -18.20 8.53 70.83
N SER A 142 -16.95 8.62 71.30
CA SER A 142 -16.56 9.64 72.29
C SER A 142 -15.22 10.36 72.05
N ALA A 143 -14.69 10.35 70.83
CA ALA A 143 -13.51 11.16 70.48
C ALA A 143 -13.93 12.56 69.99
N ARG A 144 -13.41 13.62 70.63
CA ARG A 144 -13.53 14.99 70.10
C ARG A 144 -12.60 15.17 68.90
N PRO A 145 -13.06 15.72 67.77
CA PRO A 145 -12.22 15.92 66.60
C PRO A 145 -11.15 16.99 66.89
N LEU A 146 -9.93 16.73 66.42
CA LEU A 146 -8.79 17.62 66.58
C LEU A 146 -9.08 19.06 66.11
N SER A 147 -9.99 19.22 65.15
CA SER A 147 -10.46 20.52 64.67
C SER A 147 -11.09 21.39 65.77
N GLN A 148 -11.88 20.81 66.68
CA GLN A 148 -12.47 21.55 67.80
C GLN A 148 -11.42 22.00 68.83
N ILE A 149 -10.35 21.22 68.99
CA ILE A 149 -9.25 21.56 69.90
C ILE A 149 -8.42 22.71 69.32
N VAL A 150 -8.22 22.71 67.99
CA VAL A 150 -7.48 23.75 67.27
C VAL A 150 -8.27 25.06 67.18
N GLU A 151 -9.59 25.02 66.95
CA GLU A 151 -10.44 26.22 66.99
C GLU A 151 -10.39 26.90 68.37
N GLN A 152 -10.53 26.10 69.45
CA GLN A 152 -10.44 26.63 70.81
C GLN A 152 -9.06 27.28 71.09
N ALA A 153 -7.97 26.67 70.64
CA ALA A 153 -6.62 27.22 70.80
C ALA A 153 -6.39 28.51 69.98
N ASN A 154 -7.00 28.63 68.80
CA ASN A 154 -6.91 29.83 67.96
C ASN A 154 -7.71 31.01 68.56
N ASP A 155 -8.86 30.74 69.17
CA ASP A 155 -9.66 31.74 69.88
C ASP A 155 -8.96 32.25 71.15
N GLU A 156 -8.30 31.35 71.90
CA GLU A 156 -7.57 31.69 73.13
C GLU A 156 -6.31 32.54 72.87
N ASN A 157 -5.77 32.56 71.64
CA ASN A 157 -4.51 33.22 71.29
C ASN A 157 -4.64 34.33 70.22
N ALA A 158 -5.86 34.78 69.90
CA ALA A 158 -6.07 35.80 68.87
C ALA A 158 -5.51 37.18 69.28
N PRO A 159 -4.76 37.88 68.40
CA PRO A 159 -4.30 39.25 68.66
C PRO A 159 -5.46 40.27 68.64
N PRO A 160 -5.27 41.49 69.19
CA PRO A 160 -6.32 42.52 69.19
C PRO A 160 -6.75 42.89 67.77
N GLY A 161 -7.99 42.55 67.40
CA GLY A 161 -8.53 42.71 66.04
C GLY A 161 -8.88 41.39 65.34
N GLY A 162 -8.55 40.24 65.95
CA GLY A 162 -8.76 38.92 65.36
C GLY A 162 -7.71 38.56 64.32
N TRP A 163 -7.74 37.32 63.84
CA TRP A 163 -6.88 36.85 62.76
C TRP A 163 -7.32 37.44 61.42
N SER A 164 -6.38 37.98 60.64
CA SER A 164 -6.60 38.48 59.28
C SER A 164 -6.30 37.42 58.22
N GLU A 165 -6.70 37.63 56.95
CA GLU A 165 -6.31 36.74 55.84
C GLU A 165 -4.78 36.67 55.64
N SER A 166 -4.04 37.71 56.04
CA SER A 166 -2.58 37.70 56.08
C SER A 166 -1.97 36.78 57.14
N ASP A 167 -2.74 36.40 58.16
CA ASP A 167 -2.30 35.51 59.25
C ASP A 167 -2.66 34.03 58.98
N ARG A 168 -3.35 33.76 57.86
CA ARG A 168 -3.73 32.41 57.45
C ARG A 168 -2.50 31.67 56.93
N VAL A 169 -2.16 30.54 57.56
CA VAL A 169 -1.18 29.61 57.01
C VAL A 169 -1.75 29.07 55.70
N ALA A 170 -1.18 29.51 54.56
CA ALA A 170 -1.59 29.02 53.25
C ALA A 170 -1.42 27.49 53.21
N ALA A 171 -2.43 26.79 52.71
CA ALA A 171 -2.36 25.34 52.57
C ALA A 171 -1.12 24.97 51.72
N PRO A 172 -0.26 24.05 52.19
CA PRO A 172 0.95 23.68 51.46
C PRO A 172 0.58 23.20 50.07
N TYR A 173 1.42 23.52 49.10
CA TYR A 173 1.25 23.11 47.72
C TYR A 173 1.41 21.59 47.61
N ALA A 174 0.41 20.90 47.07
CA ALA A 174 0.40 19.45 46.93
C ALA A 174 0.80 19.00 45.52
N PHE A 175 1.26 17.76 45.36
CA PHE A 175 1.57 17.23 44.03
C PHE A 175 0.33 17.14 43.11
N ASP A 176 -0.88 17.01 43.67
CA ASP A 176 -2.13 17.07 42.89
C ASP A 176 -2.39 18.48 42.31
N ASP A 177 -2.01 19.56 43.01
CA ASP A 177 -2.08 20.93 42.49
C ASP A 177 -1.21 21.07 41.23
N PHE A 178 -0.02 20.47 41.25
CA PHE A 178 0.86 20.41 40.08
C PHE A 178 0.24 19.62 38.93
N LYS A 179 -0.42 18.49 39.21
CA LYS A 179 -1.11 17.71 38.16
C LYS A 179 -2.19 18.54 37.46
N GLU A 180 -2.96 19.33 38.20
CA GLU A 180 -3.95 20.24 37.62
C GLU A 180 -3.31 21.35 36.78
N LEU A 181 -2.18 21.91 37.25
CA LEU A 181 -1.42 22.89 36.48
C LEU A 181 -0.89 22.30 35.16
N VAL A 182 -0.39 21.06 35.18
CA VAL A 182 0.07 20.36 33.97
C VAL A 182 -1.06 20.14 32.98
N LYS A 183 -2.28 19.78 33.45
CA LYS A 183 -3.47 19.65 32.58
C LYS A 183 -3.82 20.96 31.88
N ARG A 184 -3.61 22.10 32.55
CA ARG A 184 -3.78 23.45 31.99
C ARG A 184 -2.55 23.95 31.22
N SER A 185 -1.59 23.07 30.90
CA SER A 185 -0.36 23.42 30.19
C SER A 185 0.47 24.52 30.88
N GLY A 186 0.46 24.56 32.22
CA GLY A 186 1.18 25.58 32.98
C GLY A 186 0.49 26.95 33.05
N ARG A 187 -0.74 27.08 32.53
CA ARG A 187 -1.48 28.35 32.51
C ARG A 187 -2.40 28.49 33.71
N HIS A 188 -2.23 29.57 34.46
CA HIS A 188 -3.13 30.00 35.52
C HIS A 188 -4.22 30.94 35.00
N ASP A 189 -5.29 31.09 35.76
CA ASP A 189 -6.46 31.91 35.37
C ASP A 189 -6.14 33.42 35.37
N SER A 190 -5.13 33.86 36.13
CA SER A 190 -4.60 35.22 36.12
C SER A 190 -3.14 35.29 36.60
N PHE A 191 -2.46 36.41 36.33
CA PHE A 191 -1.10 36.64 36.83
C PHE A 191 -1.03 36.65 38.37
N ALA A 192 -2.06 37.16 39.04
CA ALA A 192 -2.16 37.13 40.50
C ALA A 192 -2.22 35.70 41.05
N VAL A 193 -2.95 34.80 40.38
CA VAL A 193 -3.00 33.37 40.74
C VAL A 193 -1.65 32.71 40.47
N TYR A 194 -1.03 32.98 39.31
CA TYR A 194 0.33 32.48 38.99
C TYR A 194 1.37 32.86 40.06
N ARG A 195 1.38 34.12 40.51
CA ARG A 195 2.30 34.59 41.56
C ARG A 195 2.01 33.91 42.90
N THR A 196 0.74 33.87 43.30
CA THR A 196 0.32 33.25 44.57
C THR A 196 0.69 31.76 44.60
N ASP A 197 0.41 31.05 43.51
CA ASP A 197 0.68 29.63 43.38
C ASP A 197 2.18 29.34 43.38
N PHE A 198 3.00 30.17 42.73
CA PHE A 198 4.45 30.05 42.77
C PHE A 198 5.01 30.22 44.19
N GLU A 199 4.57 31.24 44.93
CA GLU A 199 5.04 31.46 46.30
C GLU A 199 4.60 30.30 47.22
N ARG A 200 3.45 29.66 46.96
CA ARG A 200 3.05 28.41 47.65
C ARG A 200 4.00 27.25 47.34
N VAL A 201 4.45 27.08 46.10
CA VAL A 201 5.43 26.03 45.74
C VAL A 201 6.77 26.26 46.47
N VAL A 202 7.25 27.51 46.49
CA VAL A 202 8.52 27.87 47.15
C VAL A 202 8.45 27.63 48.66
N SER A 203 7.35 28.01 49.32
CA SER A 203 7.17 27.81 50.77
C SER A 203 6.90 26.35 51.16
N SER A 204 6.58 25.48 50.21
CA SER A 204 6.19 24.08 50.45
C SER A 204 7.24 23.05 50.06
N HIS A 205 8.51 23.43 49.85
CA HIS A 205 9.59 22.53 49.39
C HIS A 205 9.65 21.22 50.20
N GLU A 206 9.84 21.29 51.51
CA GLU A 206 9.96 20.11 52.37
C GLU A 206 8.68 19.27 52.37
N ALA A 207 7.51 19.92 52.35
CA ALA A 207 6.21 19.25 52.33
C ALA A 207 5.99 18.46 51.03
N ILE A 208 6.34 19.05 49.87
CA ILE A 208 6.24 18.40 48.56
C ILE A 208 7.17 17.18 48.49
N VAL A 209 8.42 17.33 48.92
CA VAL A 209 9.40 16.22 48.89
C VAL A 209 8.96 15.09 49.82
N ALA A 210 8.48 15.42 51.02
CA ALA A 210 7.94 14.44 51.96
C ALA A 210 6.70 13.72 51.40
N GLU A 211 5.78 14.45 50.76
CA GLU A 211 4.61 13.89 50.09
C GLU A 211 5.04 12.89 48.99
N LEU A 212 5.94 13.29 48.10
CA LEU A 212 6.43 12.45 46.99
C LEU A 212 7.09 11.18 47.49
N LEU A 213 7.92 11.27 48.54
CA LEU A 213 8.60 10.12 49.14
C LEU A 213 7.65 9.15 49.82
N LYS A 214 6.58 9.66 50.45
CA LYS A 214 5.54 8.85 51.09
C LYS A 214 4.62 8.19 50.07
N ARG A 215 4.21 8.94 49.05
CA ARG A 215 3.20 8.55 48.06
C ARG A 215 3.73 7.58 47.01
N PHE A 216 5.00 7.72 46.59
CA PHE A 216 5.53 6.98 45.44
C PHE A 216 6.75 6.11 45.78
N LYS A 217 6.86 4.95 45.11
CA LYS A 217 8.04 4.08 45.16
C LYS A 217 9.15 4.61 44.24
N ALA A 218 10.39 4.16 44.45
CA ALA A 218 11.56 4.59 43.67
C ALA A 218 11.39 4.47 42.13
N PRO A 219 10.86 3.36 41.56
CA PRO A 219 10.62 3.27 40.12
C PRO A 219 9.59 4.29 39.59
N GLN A 220 8.58 4.61 40.40
CA GLN A 220 7.54 5.57 40.04
C GLN A 220 8.11 6.99 40.02
N LEU A 221 8.84 7.40 41.05
CA LEU A 221 9.51 8.72 41.09
C LEU A 221 10.51 8.89 39.95
N LYS A 222 11.29 7.85 39.63
CA LYS A 222 12.19 7.87 38.48
C LYS A 222 11.44 8.16 37.18
N ARG A 223 10.31 7.47 36.95
CA ARG A 223 9.50 7.69 35.74
C ARG A 223 8.87 9.08 35.71
N ILE A 224 8.33 9.55 36.84
CA ILE A 224 7.78 10.91 36.94
C ILE A 224 8.87 11.93 36.59
N ALA A 225 10.08 11.78 37.14
CA ALA A 225 11.22 12.64 36.83
C ALA A 225 11.62 12.58 35.33
N VAL A 226 11.70 11.39 34.72
CA VAL A 226 11.97 11.24 33.27
C VAL A 226 10.88 11.90 32.43
N ASN A 227 9.62 11.70 32.80
CA ASN A 227 8.47 12.27 32.09
C ASN A 227 8.47 13.80 32.15
N LEU A 228 8.93 14.37 33.27
CA LEU A 228 9.17 15.82 33.42
C LEU A 228 10.47 16.30 32.72
N GLY A 229 11.24 15.39 32.10
CA GLY A 229 12.41 15.71 31.28
C GLY A 229 13.75 15.65 32.02
N ASP A 230 13.84 14.93 33.15
CA ASP A 230 15.12 14.57 33.77
C ASP A 230 15.64 13.21 33.26
N TRP A 231 16.44 13.26 32.19
CA TRP A 231 17.05 12.08 31.58
C TRP A 231 18.14 11.43 32.45
N GLY A 232 18.56 12.08 33.53
CA GLY A 232 19.53 11.56 34.51
C GLY A 232 18.89 10.74 35.65
N ALA A 233 17.55 10.73 35.75
CA ALA A 233 16.80 10.09 36.84
C ALA A 233 17.13 8.61 37.07
N GLY A 234 17.64 7.91 36.04
CA GLY A 234 18.06 6.53 36.14
C GLY A 234 19.28 6.26 37.03
N ARG A 235 20.07 7.29 37.35
CA ARG A 235 21.27 7.20 38.20
C ARG A 235 21.08 7.83 39.58
N LYS A 236 19.89 8.39 39.85
CA LYS A 236 19.54 9.14 41.07
C LYS A 236 18.90 8.25 42.13
N THR A 237 19.09 8.57 43.40
CA THR A 237 18.39 7.87 44.49
C THR A 237 16.90 8.22 44.52
N LYS A 238 16.12 7.55 45.37
CA LYS A 238 14.70 7.87 45.58
C LYS A 238 14.51 9.33 46.02
N SER A 239 15.35 9.79 46.96
CA SER A 239 15.34 11.17 47.47
C SER A 239 15.75 12.17 46.40
N ASP A 240 16.81 11.89 45.65
CA ASP A 240 17.28 12.77 44.58
C ASP A 240 16.24 12.91 43.45
N ASN A 241 15.46 11.86 43.18
CA ASN A 241 14.37 11.93 42.21
C ASN A 241 13.18 12.74 42.74
N ALA A 242 12.84 12.66 44.03
CA ALA A 242 11.82 13.54 44.63
C ALA A 242 12.26 15.02 44.57
N GLU A 243 13.51 15.33 44.92
CA GLU A 243 14.10 16.66 44.79
C GLU A 243 14.13 17.14 43.33
N SER A 244 14.46 16.25 42.40
CA SER A 244 14.45 16.58 40.98
C SER A 244 13.04 16.87 40.46
N ILE A 245 12.01 16.19 40.97
CA ILE A 245 10.61 16.48 40.62
C ILE A 245 10.23 17.86 41.16
N TYR A 246 10.58 18.20 42.40
CA TYR A 246 10.36 19.54 42.95
C TYR A 246 10.99 20.63 42.06
N ARG A 247 12.25 20.45 41.65
CA ARG A 247 12.90 21.37 40.69
C ARG A 247 12.14 21.48 39.36
N LYS A 248 11.55 20.38 38.89
CA LYS A 248 10.73 20.38 37.67
C LYS A 248 9.39 21.07 37.85
N ILE A 249 8.79 21.02 39.04
CA ILE A 249 7.60 21.83 39.37
C ILE A 249 7.96 23.31 39.28
N LEU A 250 9.10 23.72 39.82
CA LEU A 250 9.60 25.09 39.70
C LEU A 250 9.85 25.49 38.23
N ASP A 251 10.47 24.61 37.42
CA ASP A 251 10.73 24.86 35.99
C ASP A 251 9.43 25.19 35.20
N TYR A 252 8.27 24.67 35.62
CA TYR A 252 6.97 24.95 34.95
C TYR A 252 6.51 26.40 35.06
N PHE A 253 7.04 27.17 36.02
CA PHE A 253 6.74 28.59 36.17
C PHE A 253 7.68 29.48 35.33
N VAL A 254 8.73 28.93 34.72
CA VAL A 254 9.68 29.68 33.89
C VAL A 254 9.15 29.82 32.46
N LEU A 255 8.68 31.02 32.09
CA LEU A 255 8.02 31.27 30.81
C LEU A 255 8.92 31.02 29.58
N ASP A 256 10.17 31.46 29.60
CA ASP A 256 11.09 31.34 28.44
C ASP A 256 11.90 30.02 28.44
N GLY A 257 11.65 29.14 29.40
CA GLY A 257 12.24 27.80 29.49
C GLY A 257 13.76 27.73 29.67
N SER A 258 14.43 28.85 29.97
CA SER A 258 15.88 28.89 30.20
C SER A 258 16.21 29.57 31.53
N VAL A 259 17.20 29.09 32.26
CA VAL A 259 17.67 29.72 33.51
C VAL A 259 19.19 29.82 33.44
N SER A 260 19.73 31.02 33.63
CA SER A 260 21.16 31.27 33.75
C SER A 260 21.49 31.50 35.22
N TYR A 261 22.55 30.87 35.73
CA TYR A 261 22.97 30.97 37.13
C TYR A 261 24.49 31.14 37.23
N GLY A 262 24.94 31.86 38.25
CA GLY A 262 26.36 32.17 38.46
C GLY A 262 27.16 31.02 39.09
N MET A 263 28.50 31.10 39.01
CA MET A 263 29.39 30.14 39.67
C MET A 263 29.23 30.26 41.20
N GLY A 264 28.68 29.22 41.84
CA GLY A 264 28.42 29.18 43.29
C GLY A 264 26.97 29.50 43.69
N GLU A 265 26.11 29.90 42.75
CA GLU A 265 24.66 30.07 42.97
C GLU A 265 23.94 28.73 42.81
N ARG A 266 22.97 28.42 43.69
CA ARG A 266 22.13 27.24 43.51
C ARG A 266 21.14 27.47 42.37
N TYR A 267 20.91 26.44 41.56
CA TYR A 267 19.97 26.50 40.44
C TYR A 267 18.54 26.90 40.88
N GLU A 268 18.10 26.43 42.05
CA GLU A 268 16.77 26.77 42.57
C GLU A 268 16.63 28.26 42.90
N ASP A 269 17.68 28.87 43.47
CA ASP A 269 17.67 30.29 43.83
C ASP A 269 17.61 31.19 42.58
N ALA A 270 18.38 30.84 41.55
CA ALA A 270 18.37 31.52 40.27
C ALA A 270 16.99 31.43 39.58
N LEU A 271 16.34 30.26 39.67
CA LEU A 271 15.00 30.04 39.15
C LEU A 271 13.97 30.89 39.90
N VAL A 272 13.98 30.86 41.23
CA VAL A 272 13.07 31.65 42.07
C VAL A 272 13.20 33.14 41.78
N LYS A 273 14.43 33.63 41.67
CA LYS A 273 14.71 35.02 41.30
C LYS A 273 14.13 35.36 39.92
N LYS A 274 14.27 34.46 38.95
CA LYS A 274 13.77 34.66 37.58
C LYS A 274 12.24 34.71 37.53
N VAL A 275 11.56 33.76 38.18
CA VAL A 275 10.10 33.73 38.21
C VAL A 275 9.51 34.94 38.95
N ARG A 276 10.16 35.39 40.04
CA ARG A 276 9.76 36.62 40.75
C ARG A 276 9.97 37.90 39.93
N ALA A 277 10.81 37.88 38.91
CA ALA A 277 11.06 39.01 38.01
C ALA A 277 10.08 39.07 36.82
N VAL A 278 9.20 38.07 36.66
CA VAL A 278 8.15 38.06 35.63
C VAL A 278 7.14 39.15 35.93
N THR A 279 6.84 39.97 34.92
CA THR A 279 5.81 41.02 34.95
C THR A 279 4.50 40.51 34.35
N GLU A 280 3.38 41.16 34.69
CA GLU A 280 2.07 40.81 34.12
C GLU A 280 2.07 40.92 32.59
N GLU A 281 2.70 41.97 32.04
CA GLU A 281 2.82 42.15 30.60
C GLU A 281 3.60 41.01 29.94
N SER A 282 4.72 40.59 30.53
CA SER A 282 5.52 39.47 30.01
C SER A 282 4.80 38.12 30.09
N TRP A 283 3.96 37.94 31.12
CA TRP A 283 3.15 36.74 31.31
C TRP A 283 2.03 36.65 30.27
N VAL A 284 1.30 37.76 30.04
CA VAL A 284 0.26 37.84 29.00
C VAL A 284 0.86 37.58 27.63
N ALA A 285 1.95 38.28 27.28
CA ALA A 285 2.62 38.13 25.99
C ALA A 285 3.10 36.68 25.74
N HIS A 286 3.58 36.00 26.78
CA HIS A 286 3.97 34.59 26.67
C HIS A 286 2.79 33.70 26.29
N PHE A 287 1.69 33.76 27.03
CA PHE A 287 0.54 32.88 26.76
C PHE A 287 -0.22 33.25 25.49
N GLU A 288 -0.21 34.51 25.06
CA GLU A 288 -0.68 34.92 23.72
C GLU A 288 0.18 34.29 22.62
N SER A 289 1.50 34.30 22.76
CA SER A 289 2.40 33.63 21.82
C SER A 289 2.20 32.11 21.81
N VAL A 290 1.95 31.49 22.97
CA VAL A 290 1.64 30.05 23.07
C VAL A 290 0.30 29.73 22.40
N ASP A 291 -0.74 30.54 22.63
CA ASP A 291 -2.04 30.38 21.99
C ASP A 291 -1.96 30.56 20.46
N ALA A 292 -1.22 31.55 19.99
CA ALA A 292 -0.97 31.78 18.57
C ALA A 292 -0.26 30.57 17.93
N ALA A 293 0.82 30.09 18.55
CA ALA A 293 1.55 28.92 18.08
C ALA A 293 0.71 27.63 18.11
N ARG A 294 -0.16 27.47 19.12
CA ARG A 294 -1.11 26.36 19.18
C ARG A 294 -2.12 26.42 18.04
N LYS A 295 -2.75 27.57 17.81
CA LYS A 295 -3.71 27.77 16.71
C LYS A 295 -3.05 27.55 15.34
N GLU A 296 -1.82 28.04 15.15
CA GLU A 296 -1.05 27.81 13.94
C GLU A 296 -0.79 26.32 13.71
N ARG A 297 -0.42 25.58 14.77
CA ARG A 297 -0.23 24.13 14.70
C ARG A 297 -1.53 23.37 14.45
N GLU A 298 -2.63 23.76 15.07
CA GLU A 298 -3.96 23.16 14.81
C GLU A 298 -4.38 23.39 13.35
N ALA A 299 -4.18 24.60 12.83
CA ALA A 299 -4.44 24.91 11.43
C ALA A 299 -3.53 24.11 10.48
N SER A 300 -2.24 23.97 10.79
CA SER A 300 -1.31 23.20 9.96
C SER A 300 -1.57 21.69 9.98
N LEU A 301 -2.12 21.16 11.06
CA LEU A 301 -2.57 19.76 11.12
C LEU A 301 -3.90 19.54 10.40
N ALA A 302 -4.78 20.55 10.35
CA ALA A 302 -6.05 20.49 9.63
C ALA A 302 -5.85 20.53 8.10
N ASP A 303 -4.90 21.32 7.60
CA ASP A 303 -4.46 21.32 6.21
C ASP A 303 -2.92 21.21 6.11
N PRO A 304 -2.37 20.00 6.16
CA PRO A 304 -0.93 19.78 6.17
C PRO A 304 -0.32 20.04 4.78
N GLN A 305 0.53 21.05 4.72
CA GLN A 305 1.15 21.53 3.47
C GLN A 305 2.64 21.19 3.38
N THR A 306 3.37 21.23 4.50
CA THR A 306 4.81 21.00 4.52
C THR A 306 5.16 19.56 4.90
N LEU A 307 6.42 19.16 4.66
CA LEU A 307 6.95 17.90 5.19
C LEU A 307 6.85 17.83 6.72
N ALA A 308 6.98 18.97 7.42
CA ALA A 308 6.90 18.97 8.88
C ALA A 308 5.46 18.70 9.37
N ASP A 309 4.47 19.30 8.71
CA ASP A 309 3.05 19.14 9.05
C ASP A 309 2.59 17.71 8.76
N LEU A 310 2.86 17.22 7.55
CA LEU A 310 2.51 15.86 7.15
C LEU A 310 3.25 14.80 8.00
N ALA A 311 4.49 15.07 8.41
CA ALA A 311 5.23 14.20 9.35
C ALA A 311 4.64 14.22 10.76
N ALA A 312 4.00 15.32 11.16
CA ALA A 312 3.31 15.39 12.44
C ALA A 312 2.03 14.55 12.39
N VAL A 313 1.22 14.67 11.32
CA VAL A 313 0.01 13.85 11.13
C VAL A 313 0.35 12.35 11.07
N THR A 314 1.34 11.95 10.27
CA THR A 314 1.71 10.53 10.14
C THR A 314 2.33 9.94 11.40
N ARG A 315 3.01 10.74 12.23
CA ARG A 315 3.54 10.28 13.52
C ARG A 315 2.41 9.94 14.49
N ASP A 316 1.35 10.73 14.50
CA ASP A 316 0.28 10.62 15.50
C ASP A 316 -0.83 9.64 15.06
N SER A 317 -1.10 9.52 13.75
CA SER A 317 -2.22 8.73 13.21
C SER A 317 -1.82 7.70 12.14
N GLY A 318 -0.54 7.62 11.77
CA GLY A 318 -0.05 6.73 10.71
C GLY A 318 -0.27 7.28 9.28
N GLU A 319 0.36 6.63 8.30
CA GLU A 319 0.22 6.98 6.87
C GLU A 319 -1.21 6.77 6.35
N ASP A 320 -1.97 5.83 6.92
CA ASP A 320 -3.32 5.51 6.47
C ASP A 320 -4.34 6.61 6.76
N ALA A 321 -4.03 7.51 7.70
CA ALA A 321 -4.86 8.66 8.04
C ALA A 321 -4.79 9.80 6.99
N LEU A 322 -3.78 9.80 6.11
CA LEU A 322 -3.68 10.79 5.05
C LEU A 322 -4.75 10.53 3.97
N THR A 323 -5.38 11.63 3.53
CA THR A 323 -6.19 11.61 2.30
C THR A 323 -5.30 11.31 1.09
N ASP A 324 -5.90 10.90 -0.04
CA ASP A 324 -5.12 10.57 -1.24
C ASP A 324 -4.37 11.79 -1.81
N GLU A 325 -4.94 12.99 -1.66
CA GLU A 325 -4.29 14.26 -2.00
C GLU A 325 -3.11 14.58 -1.05
N GLN A 326 -3.30 14.42 0.25
CA GLN A 326 -2.23 14.60 1.24
C GLN A 326 -1.09 13.59 1.02
N MET A 327 -1.42 12.34 0.70
CA MET A 327 -0.45 11.30 0.35
C MET A 327 0.31 11.66 -0.92
N ALA A 328 -0.36 12.19 -1.94
CA ALA A 328 0.29 12.66 -3.16
C ALA A 328 1.27 13.81 -2.89
N ARG A 329 0.89 14.76 -2.03
CA ARG A 329 1.75 15.86 -1.59
C ARG A 329 2.95 15.36 -0.79
N TRP A 330 2.73 14.44 0.14
CA TRP A 330 3.77 13.77 0.93
C TRP A 330 4.81 13.09 0.03
N ASP A 331 4.35 12.28 -0.93
CA ASP A 331 5.21 11.59 -1.87
C ASP A 331 6.01 12.58 -2.75
N ALA A 332 5.36 13.64 -3.25
CA ALA A 332 6.01 14.65 -4.09
C ALA A 332 7.11 15.41 -3.32
N LEU A 333 6.84 15.87 -2.09
CA LEU A 333 7.81 16.59 -1.28
C LEU A 333 9.02 15.71 -0.91
N HIS A 334 8.79 14.45 -0.56
CA HIS A 334 9.88 13.51 -0.31
C HIS A 334 10.69 13.17 -1.56
N ALA A 335 10.02 13.03 -2.71
CA ALA A 335 10.68 12.80 -3.99
C ALA A 335 11.54 14.00 -4.40
N ASP A 336 11.04 15.22 -4.21
CA ASP A 336 11.77 16.46 -4.48
C ASP A 336 13.00 16.58 -3.59
N LEU A 337 12.86 16.36 -2.28
CA LEU A 337 13.99 16.36 -1.35
C LEU A 337 15.04 15.29 -1.71
N ALA A 338 14.63 14.10 -2.12
CA ALA A 338 15.55 13.05 -2.56
C ALA A 338 16.29 13.45 -3.85
N ARG A 339 15.61 14.09 -4.79
CA ARG A 339 16.22 14.63 -6.02
C ARG A 339 17.18 15.77 -5.74
N GLU A 340 16.83 16.69 -4.84
CA GLU A 340 17.71 17.77 -4.38
C GLU A 340 18.98 17.23 -3.73
N ARG A 341 18.86 16.23 -2.84
CA ARG A 341 20.03 15.56 -2.24
C ARG A 341 20.92 14.87 -3.28
N ARG A 342 20.32 14.25 -4.30
CA ARG A 342 21.07 13.66 -5.42
C ARG A 342 21.74 14.71 -6.31
N ALA A 343 21.10 15.87 -6.50
CA ALA A 343 21.69 16.99 -7.22
C ALA A 343 22.87 17.60 -6.42
N ALA A 344 22.72 17.76 -5.10
CA ALA A 344 23.75 18.29 -4.21
C ALA A 344 24.96 17.35 -4.06
N SER A 345 24.74 16.03 -4.05
CA SER A 345 25.82 15.03 -4.07
C SER A 345 26.35 14.72 -5.49
N GLY A 346 25.81 15.39 -6.51
CA GLY A 346 26.22 15.26 -7.90
C GLY A 346 27.58 15.91 -8.21
N PRO A 347 27.98 15.94 -9.50
CA PRO A 347 29.22 16.59 -9.91
C PRO A 347 29.22 18.08 -9.50
N SER A 348 30.29 18.53 -8.84
CA SER A 348 30.45 19.94 -8.40
C SER A 348 30.13 20.93 -9.52
N VAL A 349 29.41 22.01 -9.22
CA VAL A 349 29.10 23.08 -10.17
C VAL A 349 30.34 23.93 -10.50
N THR A 350 31.34 23.89 -9.63
CA THR A 350 32.60 24.63 -9.79
C THR A 350 33.70 23.70 -10.28
N VAL A 351 34.42 24.13 -11.31
CA VAL A 351 35.69 23.53 -11.75
C VAL A 351 36.81 24.42 -11.24
N ALA A 352 37.60 23.90 -10.31
CA ALA A 352 38.72 24.64 -9.74
C ALA A 352 39.82 24.91 -10.78
N GLN A 353 40.62 25.96 -10.54
CA GLN A 353 41.84 26.27 -11.29
C GLN A 353 42.81 25.07 -11.44
N PHE A 354 43.83 25.23 -12.28
CA PHE A 354 44.89 24.24 -12.41
C PHE A 354 45.78 24.23 -11.16
N GLU A 355 46.12 23.03 -10.71
CA GLU A 355 46.99 22.79 -9.55
C GLU A 355 48.46 22.74 -9.96
N SER A 356 48.75 22.37 -11.21
CA SER A 356 50.11 22.34 -11.74
C SER A 356 50.60 23.73 -12.17
N ASP A 357 51.71 24.20 -11.59
CA ASP A 357 52.39 25.45 -11.97
C ASP A 357 52.80 25.45 -13.46
N GLU A 358 53.18 24.27 -14.00
CA GLU A 358 53.53 24.07 -15.42
C GLU A 358 52.38 24.46 -16.35
N ALA A 359 51.12 24.38 -15.90
CA ALA A 359 49.97 24.81 -16.68
C ALA A 359 49.93 26.34 -16.90
N TYR A 360 50.48 27.12 -15.97
CA TYR A 360 50.51 28.60 -16.04
C TYR A 360 51.69 29.13 -16.86
N GLU A 361 52.72 28.31 -17.09
CA GLU A 361 53.91 28.65 -17.85
C GLU A 361 53.74 28.46 -19.38
N ILE A 362 52.61 27.88 -19.81
CA ILE A 362 52.37 27.51 -21.21
C ILE A 362 51.26 28.36 -21.81
N GLU A 363 51.45 28.76 -23.06
CA GLU A 363 50.45 29.51 -23.81
C GLU A 363 49.30 28.62 -24.31
N PHE A 364 48.06 29.09 -24.14
CA PHE A 364 46.84 28.44 -24.62
C PHE A 364 46.29 29.23 -25.80
N THR A 365 46.30 28.65 -27.00
CA THR A 365 45.74 29.30 -28.20
C THR A 365 44.43 28.64 -28.58
N VAL A 366 43.35 29.44 -28.68
CA VAL A 366 42.06 28.96 -29.17
C VAL A 366 42.00 29.10 -30.68
N LYS A 367 41.71 28.00 -31.37
CA LYS A 367 41.56 27.91 -32.82
C LYS A 367 40.20 27.36 -33.19
N GLU A 368 39.59 27.92 -34.21
CA GLU A 368 38.35 27.40 -34.78
C GLU A 368 38.60 26.16 -35.66
N GLY A 369 37.76 25.15 -35.51
CA GLY A 369 37.81 23.93 -36.30
C GLY A 369 36.41 23.38 -36.60
N TYR A 370 36.34 22.21 -37.23
CA TYR A 370 35.07 21.58 -37.61
C TYR A 370 35.11 20.06 -37.48
N HIS A 371 34.09 19.47 -36.86
CA HIS A 371 33.98 18.02 -36.66
C HIS A 371 33.21 17.36 -37.82
N ASN A 372 33.91 16.89 -38.85
CA ASN A 372 33.30 16.33 -40.06
C ASN A 372 32.20 15.27 -39.83
N LYS A 373 32.40 14.36 -38.86
CA LYS A 373 31.44 13.28 -38.57
C LYS A 373 30.18 13.77 -37.85
N GLU A 374 30.31 14.79 -37.01
CA GLU A 374 29.19 15.31 -36.20
C GLU A 374 28.59 16.57 -36.81
N ARG A 375 29.22 17.10 -37.87
CA ARG A 375 28.83 18.30 -38.61
C ARG A 375 28.60 19.50 -37.69
N CYS A 376 29.54 19.73 -36.78
CA CYS A 376 29.49 20.82 -35.82
C CYS A 376 30.81 21.59 -35.77
N GLN A 377 30.73 22.88 -35.45
CA GLN A 377 31.89 23.73 -35.21
C GLN A 377 32.61 23.31 -33.93
N LEU A 378 33.93 23.42 -33.93
CA LEU A 378 34.79 23.10 -32.79
C LEU A 378 35.64 24.30 -32.40
N TRP A 379 35.92 24.38 -31.11
CA TRP A 379 36.87 25.31 -30.52
C TRP A 379 38.01 24.48 -29.92
N ILE A 380 39.19 24.63 -30.50
CA ILE A 380 40.36 23.80 -30.22
C ILE A 380 41.38 24.62 -29.45
N VAL A 381 41.62 24.26 -28.20
CA VAL A 381 42.63 24.87 -27.33
C VAL A 381 43.94 24.10 -27.52
N GLN A 382 44.92 24.74 -28.16
CA GLN A 382 46.25 24.19 -28.42
C GLN A 382 47.24 24.68 -27.36
N LEU A 383 48.15 23.80 -26.96
CA LEU A 383 49.22 24.13 -26.02
C LEU A 383 50.47 24.57 -26.80
N GLY A 384 51.11 25.67 -26.37
CA GLY A 384 52.34 26.18 -26.99
C GLY A 384 53.55 25.25 -26.83
N ALA A 385 53.55 24.38 -25.81
CA ALA A 385 54.60 23.41 -25.54
C ALA A 385 54.03 22.06 -25.06
N ARG A 386 54.88 21.03 -25.02
CA ARG A 386 54.53 19.75 -24.37
C ARG A 386 54.61 19.91 -22.86
N VAL A 387 53.66 19.29 -22.17
CA VAL A 387 53.57 19.21 -20.71
C VAL A 387 53.97 17.83 -20.19
N GLU A 388 54.33 17.75 -18.91
CA GLU A 388 54.47 16.49 -18.20
C GLU A 388 53.15 15.69 -18.14
N PRO A 389 53.20 14.34 -18.05
CA PRO A 389 52.01 13.49 -18.04
C PRO A 389 51.00 13.80 -16.93
N ALA A 390 51.46 14.25 -15.76
CA ALA A 390 50.61 14.63 -14.63
C ALA A 390 49.76 15.87 -14.98
N THR A 391 50.40 16.95 -15.42
CA THR A 391 49.75 18.17 -15.90
C THR A 391 48.79 17.88 -17.04
N PHE A 392 49.20 17.05 -18.02
CA PHE A 392 48.31 16.67 -19.12
C PHE A 392 47.04 15.95 -18.65
N ASN A 393 47.16 15.03 -17.68
CA ASN A 393 46.02 14.31 -17.13
C ASN A 393 45.08 15.27 -16.38
N GLU A 394 45.63 16.25 -15.67
CA GLU A 394 44.84 17.30 -15.04
C GLU A 394 44.07 18.12 -16.07
N LEU A 395 44.75 18.68 -17.08
CA LEU A 395 44.14 19.43 -18.18
C LEU A 395 43.01 18.62 -18.83
N LYS A 396 43.24 17.32 -19.07
CA LYS A 396 42.25 16.41 -19.64
C LYS A 396 41.03 16.21 -18.74
N LEU A 397 41.23 16.08 -17.41
CA LEU A 397 40.13 15.95 -16.46
C LEU A 397 39.29 17.23 -16.39
N LYS A 398 39.93 18.41 -16.36
CA LYS A 398 39.27 19.72 -16.31
C LYS A 398 38.57 20.04 -17.63
N ALA A 399 39.19 19.75 -18.78
CA ALA A 399 38.54 19.85 -20.09
C ALA A 399 37.31 18.95 -20.16
N LYS A 400 37.40 17.70 -19.70
CA LYS A 400 36.25 16.77 -19.63
C LYS A 400 35.16 17.28 -18.68
N ALA A 401 35.55 17.93 -17.57
CA ALA A 401 34.61 18.54 -16.63
C ALA A 401 33.80 19.67 -17.27
N LEU A 402 34.38 20.39 -18.23
CA LEU A 402 33.77 21.45 -19.03
C LEU A 402 33.18 20.96 -20.37
N GLY A 403 33.05 19.63 -20.55
CA GLY A 403 32.41 19.04 -21.72
C GLY A 403 33.32 18.91 -22.97
N GLY A 404 34.61 19.19 -22.83
CA GLY A 404 35.62 18.98 -23.88
C GLY A 404 36.30 17.61 -23.84
N TRP A 405 37.14 17.35 -24.84
CA TRP A 405 37.99 16.16 -24.93
C TRP A 405 39.30 16.51 -25.61
N TYR A 406 40.34 15.72 -25.38
CA TYR A 406 41.58 15.86 -26.16
C TYR A 406 41.50 15.01 -27.43
N SER A 407 41.93 15.57 -28.57
CA SER A 407 42.08 14.83 -29.82
C SER A 407 43.40 15.19 -30.49
N SER A 408 44.10 14.18 -31.00
CA SER A 408 45.32 14.31 -31.80
C SER A 408 45.17 13.70 -33.20
N PHE A 409 43.94 13.40 -33.63
CA PHE A 409 43.66 12.69 -34.88
C PHE A 409 44.21 13.43 -36.11
N LYS A 410 44.05 14.76 -36.17
CA LYS A 410 44.67 15.63 -37.18
C LYS A 410 45.76 16.46 -36.50
N LYS A 411 47.02 16.23 -36.86
CA LYS A 411 48.18 16.87 -36.22
C LYS A 411 48.09 18.40 -36.17
N ALA A 412 47.60 19.04 -37.24
CA ALA A 412 47.44 20.50 -37.32
C ALA A 412 46.35 21.07 -36.38
N ASP A 413 45.46 20.20 -35.89
CA ASP A 413 44.30 20.53 -35.04
C ASP A 413 44.36 19.74 -33.72
N ALA A 414 45.55 19.28 -33.33
CA ALA A 414 45.75 18.55 -32.08
C ALA A 414 45.59 19.52 -30.89
N GLY A 415 44.73 19.15 -29.94
CA GLY A 415 44.41 20.00 -28.79
C GLY A 415 43.16 19.54 -28.02
N PHE A 416 42.77 20.34 -27.02
CA PHE A 416 41.51 20.15 -26.28
C PHE A 416 40.36 20.79 -27.05
N GLN A 417 39.39 19.97 -27.46
CA GLN A 417 38.31 20.37 -28.34
C GLN A 417 37.00 20.52 -27.56
N PHE A 418 36.24 21.56 -27.88
CA PHE A 418 34.95 21.89 -27.29
C PHE A 418 33.93 22.20 -28.40
N ARG A 419 32.65 21.89 -28.15
CA ARG A 419 31.55 22.17 -29.09
C ARG A 419 31.01 23.61 -28.99
N ALA A 420 31.33 24.31 -27.90
CA ALA A 420 30.86 25.66 -27.63
C ALA A 420 32.06 26.55 -27.31
N HIS A 421 32.05 27.78 -27.84
CA HIS A 421 33.12 28.76 -27.60
C HIS A 421 33.27 29.06 -26.12
N ASP A 422 32.14 29.26 -25.43
CA ASP A 422 32.09 29.54 -24.00
C ASP A 422 32.73 28.43 -23.14
N ALA A 423 32.57 27.16 -23.53
CA ALA A 423 33.21 26.04 -22.83
C ALA A 423 34.74 26.03 -23.01
N ALA A 424 35.24 26.41 -24.20
CA ALA A 424 36.67 26.59 -24.43
C ALA A 424 37.21 27.81 -23.66
N ALA A 425 36.47 28.92 -23.63
CA ALA A 425 36.80 30.12 -22.88
C ALA A 425 36.84 29.86 -21.36
N LYS A 426 35.90 29.07 -20.83
CA LYS A 426 35.92 28.59 -19.43
C LYS A 426 37.15 27.74 -19.14
N PHE A 427 37.58 26.90 -20.09
CA PHE A 427 38.77 26.06 -19.91
C PHE A 427 40.06 26.88 -19.89
N THR A 428 40.22 27.84 -20.79
CA THR A 428 41.36 28.78 -20.75
C THR A 428 41.30 29.71 -19.53
N GLY A 429 40.09 30.08 -19.10
CA GLY A 429 39.85 30.92 -17.93
C GLY A 429 40.30 30.31 -16.60
N LEU A 430 40.48 28.98 -16.54
CA LEU A 430 41.03 28.28 -15.36
C LEU A 430 42.45 28.74 -14.99
N LEU A 431 43.17 29.40 -15.91
CA LEU A 431 44.44 30.08 -15.62
C LEU A 431 44.28 31.31 -14.70
N THR A 432 43.07 31.84 -14.54
CA THR A 432 42.81 33.10 -13.83
C THR A 432 41.82 32.96 -12.67
N GLY A 433 40.93 31.97 -12.72
CA GLY A 433 39.99 31.70 -11.65
C GLY A 433 39.17 30.43 -11.89
N ASP A 434 38.41 30.04 -10.88
CA ASP A 434 37.47 28.92 -10.97
C ASP A 434 36.38 29.18 -12.02
N ALA A 435 35.92 28.12 -12.68
CA ALA A 435 34.84 28.21 -13.68
C ALA A 435 33.53 27.60 -13.16
N ASN A 436 32.43 28.35 -13.31
CA ASN A 436 31.07 27.84 -13.10
C ASN A 436 30.60 27.09 -14.37
N ARG A 437 30.13 25.84 -14.20
CA ARG A 437 29.67 24.97 -15.30
C ARG A 437 28.18 24.59 -15.23
N THR A 438 27.35 25.39 -14.57
CA THR A 438 25.90 25.12 -14.41
C THR A 438 25.21 24.93 -15.75
N ASP A 439 25.49 25.81 -16.70
CA ASP A 439 24.98 25.82 -18.07
C ASP A 439 25.42 24.58 -18.86
N ILE A 440 26.68 24.14 -18.72
CA ILE A 440 27.21 22.93 -19.37
C ILE A 440 26.50 21.68 -18.82
N LEU A 441 26.25 21.62 -17.51
CA LEU A 441 25.51 20.53 -16.89
C LEU A 441 24.05 20.50 -17.35
N ALA A 442 23.39 21.66 -17.43
CA ALA A 442 22.03 21.80 -17.93
C ALA A 442 21.92 21.37 -19.40
N ALA A 443 22.76 21.90 -20.30
CA ALA A 443 22.78 21.55 -21.72
C ALA A 443 23.11 20.06 -21.95
N ARG A 444 23.94 19.47 -21.09
CA ARG A 444 24.21 18.02 -21.13
C ARG A 444 23.01 17.20 -20.69
N LYS A 445 22.24 17.66 -19.70
CA LYS A 445 21.02 17.00 -19.24
C LYS A 445 19.96 17.05 -20.34
N GLU A 446 19.66 18.23 -20.87
CA GLU A 446 18.69 18.44 -21.94
C GLU A 446 19.00 17.59 -23.17
N ARG A 447 20.24 17.59 -23.65
CA ARG A 447 20.65 16.76 -24.79
C ARG A 447 20.43 15.26 -24.53
N LYS A 448 20.70 14.79 -23.31
CA LYS A 448 20.47 13.39 -22.96
C LYS A 448 18.98 13.06 -22.96
N GLU A 449 18.14 13.95 -22.47
CA GLU A 449 16.68 13.79 -22.46
C GLU A 449 16.13 13.76 -23.87
N GLN A 450 16.52 14.70 -24.74
CA GLN A 450 16.13 14.72 -26.16
C GLN A 450 16.55 13.44 -26.88
N THR A 451 17.83 13.05 -26.78
CA THR A 451 18.32 11.79 -27.39
C THR A 451 17.64 10.56 -26.80
N THR A 452 17.21 10.59 -25.54
CA THR A 452 16.46 9.49 -24.93
C THR A 452 15.03 9.45 -25.47
N ALA A 453 14.36 10.60 -25.55
CA ALA A 453 13.01 10.72 -26.10
C ALA A 453 12.95 10.24 -27.56
N GLU A 454 13.90 10.67 -28.40
CA GLU A 454 14.03 10.21 -29.80
C GLU A 454 14.13 8.68 -29.89
N ARG A 455 15.04 8.06 -29.13
CA ARG A 455 15.20 6.59 -29.11
C ARG A 455 13.96 5.86 -28.63
N LEU A 456 13.26 6.41 -27.63
CA LEU A 456 12.03 5.82 -27.11
C LEU A 456 10.88 5.95 -28.12
N HIS A 457 10.80 7.06 -28.85
CA HIS A 457 9.89 7.24 -29.98
C HIS A 457 10.15 6.22 -31.09
N GLU A 458 11.39 6.11 -31.55
CA GLU A 458 11.78 5.12 -32.58
C GLU A 458 11.42 3.70 -32.15
N LEU A 459 11.74 3.35 -30.90
CA LEU A 459 11.38 2.04 -30.33
C LEU A 459 9.86 1.82 -30.28
N ALA A 460 9.09 2.84 -29.90
CA ALA A 460 7.63 2.76 -29.86
C ALA A 460 7.03 2.53 -31.26
N VAL A 461 7.53 3.24 -32.27
CA VAL A 461 7.07 3.09 -33.66
C VAL A 461 7.35 1.69 -34.18
N ASP A 462 8.58 1.17 -33.98
CA ASP A 462 8.94 -0.21 -34.36
C ASP A 462 8.05 -1.24 -33.65
N MET A 463 7.79 -1.06 -32.35
CA MET A 463 6.90 -1.94 -31.59
C MET A 463 5.47 -1.94 -32.13
N LEU A 464 4.93 -0.77 -32.51
CA LEU A 464 3.60 -0.66 -33.10
C LEU A 464 3.52 -1.40 -34.44
N GLN A 465 4.46 -1.14 -35.34
CA GLN A 465 4.50 -1.81 -36.65
C GLN A 465 4.62 -3.33 -36.52
N ARG A 466 5.47 -3.82 -35.61
CA ARG A 466 5.59 -5.26 -35.32
C ARG A 466 4.30 -5.85 -34.75
N SER A 467 3.61 -5.11 -33.91
CA SER A 467 2.35 -5.55 -33.30
C SER A 467 1.23 -5.62 -34.34
N GLU A 468 1.07 -4.58 -35.17
CA GLU A 468 0.10 -4.53 -36.26
C GLU A 468 0.30 -5.68 -37.25
N GLY A 469 1.53 -5.88 -37.74
CA GLY A 469 1.81 -7.00 -38.65
C GLY A 469 1.61 -8.38 -37.99
N THR A 470 1.72 -8.48 -36.66
CA THR A 470 1.42 -9.74 -35.94
C THR A 470 -0.08 -9.97 -35.83
N ILE A 471 -0.87 -8.91 -35.63
CA ILE A 471 -2.33 -8.97 -35.59
C ILE A 471 -2.86 -9.37 -36.97
N GLU A 472 -2.41 -8.71 -38.04
CA GLU A 472 -2.80 -9.02 -39.42
C GLU A 472 -2.51 -10.48 -39.79
N ARG A 473 -1.27 -10.94 -39.60
CA ARG A 473 -0.91 -12.36 -39.86
C ARG A 473 -1.72 -13.34 -39.02
N SER A 474 -2.12 -12.95 -37.81
CA SER A 474 -2.96 -13.79 -36.96
C SER A 474 -4.39 -13.89 -37.49
N HIS A 475 -4.96 -12.81 -38.04
CA HIS A 475 -6.25 -12.84 -38.72
C HIS A 475 -6.22 -13.71 -39.98
N GLU A 476 -5.13 -13.66 -40.76
CA GLU A 476 -4.93 -14.49 -41.96
C GLU A 476 -4.65 -15.97 -41.64
N SER A 477 -4.34 -16.31 -40.39
CA SER A 477 -4.01 -17.68 -40.00
C SER A 477 -5.24 -18.58 -39.91
N LEU A 478 -5.08 -19.86 -40.27
CA LEU A 478 -6.14 -20.88 -40.17
C LEU A 478 -6.65 -21.04 -38.72
N GLN A 479 -7.94 -20.77 -38.50
CA GLN A 479 -8.60 -20.79 -37.17
C GLN A 479 -9.79 -21.76 -37.08
N ASN A 480 -9.85 -22.77 -37.96
CA ASN A 480 -10.97 -23.70 -38.11
C ASN A 480 -11.25 -24.64 -36.91
N THR A 481 -10.43 -24.64 -35.86
CA THR A 481 -10.65 -25.44 -34.64
C THR A 481 -10.50 -24.58 -33.40
N ALA A 482 -11.22 -24.91 -32.33
CA ALA A 482 -11.19 -24.14 -31.06
C ALA A 482 -9.76 -23.93 -30.58
N ARG A 483 -8.95 -25.01 -30.53
CA ARG A 483 -7.53 -24.93 -30.16
C ARG A 483 -6.72 -23.96 -31.03
N ARG A 484 -6.92 -23.95 -32.36
CA ARG A 484 -6.19 -23.05 -33.26
C ARG A 484 -6.62 -21.59 -33.06
N ALA A 485 -7.93 -21.37 -32.92
CA ALA A 485 -8.48 -20.04 -32.67
C ALA A 485 -8.02 -19.47 -31.32
N ASP A 486 -7.95 -20.30 -30.27
CA ASP A 486 -7.41 -19.90 -28.95
C ASP A 486 -5.93 -19.52 -29.02
N ILE A 487 -5.13 -20.31 -29.76
CA ILE A 487 -3.71 -19.99 -29.98
C ILE A 487 -3.57 -18.62 -30.66
N GLN A 488 -4.34 -18.37 -31.73
CA GLN A 488 -4.29 -17.11 -32.46
C GLN A 488 -4.81 -15.93 -31.62
N ALA A 489 -5.87 -16.11 -30.84
CA ALA A 489 -6.33 -15.11 -29.88
C ALA A 489 -5.25 -14.78 -28.84
N GLY A 490 -4.51 -15.79 -28.35
CA GLY A 490 -3.36 -15.57 -27.47
C GLY A 490 -2.21 -14.82 -28.14
N VAL A 491 -1.97 -15.03 -29.44
CA VAL A 491 -1.01 -14.26 -30.24
C VAL A 491 -1.43 -12.80 -30.34
N ARG A 492 -2.69 -12.53 -30.73
CA ARG A 492 -3.24 -11.16 -30.82
C ARG A 492 -3.27 -10.47 -29.46
N GLY A 493 -3.70 -11.16 -28.40
CA GLY A 493 -3.70 -10.62 -27.04
C GLY A 493 -2.32 -10.11 -26.60
N ARG A 494 -1.25 -10.85 -26.91
CA ARG A 494 0.13 -10.38 -26.65
C ARG A 494 0.50 -9.19 -27.52
N ALA A 495 0.13 -9.19 -28.80
CA ALA A 495 0.40 -8.08 -29.71
C ALA A 495 -0.34 -6.79 -29.30
N TYR A 496 -1.60 -6.88 -28.84
CA TYR A 496 -2.33 -5.74 -28.31
C TYR A 496 -1.71 -5.17 -27.03
N ALA A 497 -1.23 -6.04 -26.13
CA ALA A 497 -0.51 -5.62 -24.93
C ALA A 497 0.82 -4.92 -25.31
N GLU A 498 1.54 -5.44 -26.30
CA GLU A 498 2.76 -4.80 -26.83
C GLU A 498 2.46 -3.44 -27.48
N ALA A 499 1.38 -3.33 -28.27
CA ALA A 499 0.93 -2.07 -28.85
C ALA A 499 0.52 -1.04 -27.78
N ALA A 500 -0.13 -1.46 -26.70
CA ALA A 500 -0.48 -0.59 -25.58
C ALA A 500 0.78 -0.06 -24.86
N LEU A 501 1.75 -0.94 -24.61
CA LEU A 501 3.03 -0.52 -24.03
C LEU A 501 3.77 0.45 -24.97
N ALA A 502 3.73 0.22 -26.29
CA ALA A 502 4.32 1.10 -27.28
C ALA A 502 3.69 2.51 -27.28
N ARG A 503 2.34 2.60 -27.23
CA ARG A 503 1.64 3.88 -27.08
C ARG A 503 2.02 4.60 -25.79
N SER A 504 2.14 3.86 -24.69
CA SER A 504 2.58 4.41 -23.40
C SER A 504 4.01 4.95 -23.48
N LEU A 505 4.91 4.22 -24.15
CA LEU A 505 6.29 4.62 -24.37
C LEU A 505 6.39 5.89 -25.23
N HIS A 506 5.58 5.98 -26.29
CA HIS A 506 5.49 7.17 -27.13
C HIS A 506 5.02 8.39 -26.32
N SER A 507 3.96 8.23 -25.53
CA SER A 507 3.41 9.30 -24.66
C SER A 507 4.41 9.79 -23.61
N VAL A 508 5.16 8.89 -22.97
CA VAL A 508 6.23 9.26 -22.03
C VAL A 508 7.40 9.96 -22.74
N ALA A 509 7.77 9.48 -23.92
CA ALA A 509 8.82 10.11 -24.72
C ALA A 509 8.44 11.54 -25.17
N ASP A 510 7.16 11.78 -25.47
CA ASP A 510 6.63 13.13 -25.70
C ASP A 510 6.72 14.04 -24.47
N ALA A 511 6.44 13.49 -23.28
CA ALA A 511 6.57 14.24 -22.03
C ALA A 511 8.05 14.60 -21.74
N LEU A 512 8.97 13.68 -22.03
CA LEU A 512 10.42 13.89 -21.93
C LEU A 512 10.92 14.96 -22.90
N SER A 513 10.51 14.90 -24.18
CA SER A 513 10.95 15.88 -25.19
C SER A 513 10.48 17.30 -24.87
N ARG A 514 9.32 17.45 -24.22
CA ARG A 514 8.76 18.73 -23.79
C ARG A 514 9.22 19.19 -22.41
N GLY A 515 10.08 18.42 -21.72
CA GLY A 515 10.53 18.72 -20.36
C GLY A 515 9.42 18.69 -19.30
N LYS A 516 8.30 18.01 -19.58
CA LYS A 516 7.15 17.87 -18.66
C LYS A 516 7.26 16.66 -17.73
N ALA A 517 8.20 15.75 -18.02
CA ALA A 517 8.45 14.55 -17.24
C ALA A 517 9.40 14.84 -16.06
N LYS A 518 8.86 15.18 -14.89
CA LYS A 518 9.66 15.54 -13.70
C LYS A 518 10.21 14.30 -12.99
N TYR A 519 9.37 13.31 -12.73
CA TYR A 519 9.71 12.07 -12.03
C TYR A 519 9.98 10.90 -12.99
N LEU A 520 9.70 11.08 -14.29
CA LEU A 520 10.00 10.09 -15.34
C LEU A 520 11.28 10.39 -16.14
N ASP A 521 12.06 11.42 -15.78
CA ASP A 521 13.31 11.82 -16.48
C ASP A 521 14.41 10.73 -16.51
N GLY A 522 14.32 9.73 -15.64
CA GLY A 522 15.21 8.56 -15.66
C GLY A 522 14.76 7.41 -16.57
N ILE A 523 13.56 7.46 -17.17
CA ILE A 523 13.05 6.40 -18.05
C ILE A 523 13.82 6.40 -19.38
N LYS A 524 14.55 5.31 -19.65
CA LYS A 524 15.45 5.17 -20.82
C LYS A 524 15.19 3.93 -21.65
N HIS A 525 14.47 2.97 -21.10
CA HIS A 525 14.27 1.65 -21.68
C HIS A 525 12.83 1.19 -21.45
N ARG A 526 12.29 0.40 -22.39
CA ARG A 526 10.99 -0.28 -22.28
C ARG A 526 10.81 -0.99 -20.93
N THR A 527 11.85 -1.65 -20.45
CA THR A 527 11.84 -2.42 -19.19
C THR A 527 11.59 -1.58 -17.94
N HIS A 528 11.86 -0.26 -17.98
CA HIS A 528 11.52 0.63 -16.88
C HIS A 528 10.01 0.86 -16.82
N LEU A 529 9.37 1.03 -17.99
CA LEU A 529 7.92 1.22 -18.09
C LEU A 529 7.14 -0.04 -17.72
N GLU A 530 7.64 -1.20 -18.15
CA GLU A 530 7.10 -2.51 -17.73
C GLU A 530 7.12 -2.68 -16.20
N GLU A 531 8.16 -2.17 -15.53
CA GLU A 531 8.23 -2.23 -14.06
C GLU A 531 7.20 -1.31 -13.41
N LEU A 532 6.98 -0.09 -13.94
CA LEU A 532 5.92 0.79 -13.45
C LEU A 532 4.53 0.16 -13.64
N ASP A 533 4.26 -0.42 -14.81
CA ASP A 533 3.04 -1.18 -15.08
C ASP A 533 2.85 -2.34 -14.09
N ARG A 534 3.90 -3.11 -13.84
CA ARG A 534 3.88 -4.20 -12.86
C ARG A 534 3.54 -3.69 -11.47
N VAL A 535 4.17 -2.60 -11.02
CA VAL A 535 3.91 -2.03 -9.71
C VAL A 535 2.45 -1.55 -9.61
N LEU A 536 1.89 -0.89 -10.64
CA LEU A 536 0.47 -0.50 -10.66
C LEU A 536 -0.46 -1.69 -10.51
N VAL A 537 -0.19 -2.78 -11.26
CA VAL A 537 -0.98 -4.02 -11.15
C VAL A 537 -0.93 -4.56 -9.72
N LEU A 538 0.27 -4.66 -9.13
CA LEU A 538 0.43 -5.14 -7.76
C LEU A 538 -0.24 -4.22 -6.73
N ALA A 539 -0.26 -2.92 -6.98
CA ALA A 539 -0.87 -1.92 -6.12
C ALA A 539 -2.41 -2.04 -6.11
N LYS A 540 -3.03 -2.19 -7.29
CA LYS A 540 -4.47 -2.51 -7.40
C LYS A 540 -4.84 -3.76 -6.60
N TRP A 541 -4.07 -4.84 -6.79
CA TRP A 541 -4.33 -6.09 -6.04
C TRP A 541 -4.08 -5.93 -4.54
N ALA A 542 -3.17 -5.05 -4.12
CA ALA A 542 -2.96 -4.73 -2.72
C ALA A 542 -4.14 -3.95 -2.12
N ARG A 543 -4.72 -2.99 -2.87
CA ARG A 543 -5.98 -2.32 -2.49
C ARG A 543 -7.11 -3.33 -2.32
N ILE A 544 -7.32 -4.21 -3.30
CA ILE A 544 -8.39 -5.22 -3.26
C ILE A 544 -8.22 -6.15 -2.05
N ARG A 545 -6.99 -6.63 -1.77
CA ARG A 545 -6.71 -7.43 -0.56
C ARG A 545 -6.99 -6.65 0.73
N SER A 546 -6.70 -5.35 0.75
CA SER A 546 -7.02 -4.49 1.89
C SER A 546 -8.52 -4.38 2.11
N LEU A 547 -9.30 -4.19 1.05
CA LEU A 547 -10.77 -4.13 1.13
C LEU A 547 -11.38 -5.46 1.55
N GLN A 548 -10.89 -6.58 1.02
CA GLN A 548 -11.28 -7.93 1.46
C GLN A 548 -11.02 -8.12 2.95
N LYS A 549 -9.88 -7.64 3.46
CA LYS A 549 -9.55 -7.72 4.89
C LYS A 549 -10.54 -6.92 5.72
N LYS A 550 -10.76 -5.64 5.39
CA LYS A 550 -11.73 -4.77 6.06
C LYS A 550 -13.15 -5.33 6.04
N HIS A 551 -13.56 -5.96 4.93
CA HIS A 551 -14.86 -6.63 4.83
C HIS A 551 -14.96 -7.82 5.79
N ARG A 552 -13.91 -8.66 5.89
CA ARG A 552 -13.87 -9.76 6.88
C ARG A 552 -13.91 -9.27 8.32
N GLU A 553 -13.35 -8.09 8.58
CA GLU A 553 -13.31 -7.45 9.91
C GLU A 553 -14.58 -6.64 10.23
N GLY A 554 -15.54 -6.56 9.31
CA GLY A 554 -16.80 -5.84 9.52
C GLY A 554 -16.70 -4.32 9.45
N GLU A 555 -15.59 -3.78 8.94
CA GLU A 555 -15.33 -2.33 8.87
C GLU A 555 -15.98 -1.65 7.65
N LEU A 556 -16.45 -2.43 6.66
CA LEU A 556 -17.09 -1.89 5.47
C LEU A 556 -18.57 -1.59 5.72
N ALA A 557 -18.97 -0.34 5.47
CA ALA A 557 -20.36 0.11 5.56
C ALA A 557 -21.24 -0.32 4.37
N TYR A 558 -20.68 -0.99 3.36
CA TYR A 558 -21.37 -1.36 2.12
C TYR A 558 -21.11 -2.83 1.72
N PRO A 559 -22.00 -3.45 0.91
CA PRO A 559 -21.82 -4.82 0.43
C PRO A 559 -20.54 -4.94 -0.41
N PHE A 560 -19.62 -5.83 -0.03
CA PHE A 560 -18.39 -6.07 -0.77
C PHE A 560 -18.60 -7.18 -1.81
N ARG A 561 -18.37 -6.86 -3.07
CA ARG A 561 -18.35 -7.80 -4.19
C ARG A 561 -16.99 -7.80 -4.86
N LEU A 562 -16.31 -8.95 -4.79
CA LEU A 562 -14.94 -9.08 -5.25
C LEU A 562 -14.83 -8.91 -6.77
N ASP A 563 -15.76 -9.52 -7.50
CA ASP A 563 -15.89 -9.44 -8.95
C ASP A 563 -16.09 -7.98 -9.42
N GLU A 564 -16.93 -7.21 -8.74
CA GLU A 564 -17.14 -5.79 -9.03
C GLU A 564 -15.86 -4.96 -8.78
N GLU A 565 -15.14 -5.21 -7.68
CA GLU A 565 -13.87 -4.51 -7.38
C GLU A 565 -12.72 -4.91 -8.32
N GLU A 566 -12.67 -6.17 -8.75
CA GLU A 566 -11.70 -6.67 -9.72
C GLU A 566 -11.93 -6.08 -11.13
N ALA A 567 -13.19 -5.88 -11.51
CA ALA A 567 -13.58 -5.29 -12.79
C ALA A 567 -13.29 -3.78 -12.90
N LYS A 568 -13.17 -3.06 -11.77
CA LYS A 568 -12.88 -1.62 -11.78
C LYS A 568 -11.54 -1.32 -12.50
N PRO A 569 -11.47 -0.28 -13.34
CA PRO A 569 -10.21 0.16 -13.92
C PRO A 569 -9.24 0.61 -12.82
N PHE A 570 -7.96 0.70 -13.17
CA PHE A 570 -6.97 1.29 -12.27
C PHE A 570 -7.37 2.73 -11.91
N SER A 571 -7.14 3.13 -10.67
CA SER A 571 -7.30 4.52 -10.21
C SER A 571 -6.01 5.05 -9.60
N THR A 572 -5.93 6.36 -9.42
CA THR A 572 -4.84 7.01 -8.68
C THR A 572 -4.74 6.51 -7.23
N ASP A 573 -5.86 6.06 -6.67
CA ASP A 573 -5.96 5.60 -5.28
C ASP A 573 -5.28 4.23 -5.10
N ASP A 574 -5.11 3.46 -6.18
CA ASP A 574 -4.31 2.24 -6.14
C ASP A 574 -2.85 2.54 -5.77
N ILE A 575 -2.32 3.70 -6.17
CA ILE A 575 -0.89 4.04 -6.06
C ILE A 575 -0.43 4.10 -4.60
N ARG A 576 -1.29 4.46 -3.64
CA ARG A 576 -0.93 4.45 -2.22
C ARG A 576 -0.55 3.04 -1.73
N PHE A 577 -1.11 2.00 -2.35
CA PHE A 577 -0.81 0.60 -2.00
C PHE A 577 0.44 0.06 -2.72
N ALA A 578 1.11 0.87 -3.53
CA ALA A 578 2.36 0.50 -4.17
C ALA A 578 3.42 0.15 -3.11
N LYS A 579 4.24 -0.86 -3.42
CA LYS A 579 5.38 -1.28 -2.60
C LYS A 579 6.65 -1.16 -3.42
N PHE A 580 7.69 -0.62 -2.82
CA PHE A 580 9.00 -0.58 -3.46
C PHE A 580 9.55 -2.02 -3.56
N PRO A 581 9.97 -2.47 -4.76
CA PRO A 581 10.35 -3.87 -5.00
C PRO A 581 11.77 -4.15 -4.49
N TYR A 582 11.96 -4.10 -3.17
CA TYR A 582 13.19 -4.58 -2.54
C TYR A 582 13.36 -6.09 -2.79
N PRO A 583 14.57 -6.58 -3.13
CA PRO A 583 14.78 -7.98 -3.48
C PRO A 583 14.43 -8.94 -2.33
N LEU A 584 13.65 -9.97 -2.65
CA LEU A 584 13.21 -11.03 -1.74
C LEU A 584 13.77 -12.37 -2.24
N PHE A 585 14.94 -12.78 -1.73
CA PHE A 585 15.58 -14.00 -2.22
C PHE A 585 15.08 -15.22 -1.47
N SER A 586 14.86 -16.33 -2.19
CA SER A 586 14.78 -17.64 -1.55
C SER A 586 16.11 -17.94 -0.85
N THR A 587 16.04 -18.28 0.44
CA THR A 587 17.22 -18.61 1.26
C THR A 587 18.02 -19.75 0.62
N ARG A 588 17.33 -20.76 0.08
CA ARG A 588 17.92 -21.87 -0.68
C ARG A 588 18.69 -21.41 -1.91
N ASN A 589 18.09 -20.57 -2.75
CA ASN A 589 18.72 -20.13 -4.00
C ASN A 589 19.95 -19.27 -3.73
N LEU A 590 19.88 -18.36 -2.76
CA LEU A 590 21.01 -17.51 -2.39
C LEU A 590 22.12 -18.32 -1.71
N ALA A 591 21.78 -19.27 -0.83
CA ALA A 591 22.75 -20.16 -0.20
C ALA A 591 23.48 -21.03 -1.23
N ASP A 592 22.78 -21.57 -2.23
CA ASP A 592 23.40 -22.35 -3.30
C ASP A 592 24.40 -21.51 -4.11
N LEU A 593 24.02 -20.29 -4.50
CA LEU A 593 24.90 -19.38 -5.20
C LEU A 593 26.16 -19.05 -4.37
N VAL A 594 25.97 -18.69 -3.10
CA VAL A 594 27.06 -18.39 -2.16
C VAL A 594 28.02 -19.57 -2.04
N ARG A 595 27.49 -20.79 -1.90
CA ARG A 595 28.25 -22.04 -1.81
C ARG A 595 29.07 -22.29 -3.08
N ARG A 596 28.46 -22.16 -4.26
CA ARG A 596 29.15 -22.37 -5.56
C ARG A 596 30.25 -21.35 -5.82
N CYS A 597 30.12 -20.15 -5.27
CA CYS A 597 31.10 -19.07 -5.42
C CYS A 597 32.21 -19.09 -4.35
N ARG A 598 32.06 -19.87 -3.28
CA ARG A 598 32.94 -19.84 -2.09
C ARG A 598 34.43 -20.02 -2.39
N ASP A 599 34.76 -20.92 -3.32
CA ASP A 599 36.15 -21.27 -3.63
C ASP A 599 36.68 -20.62 -4.92
N LYS A 600 35.88 -19.75 -5.55
CA LYS A 600 36.23 -19.12 -6.81
C LYS A 600 37.05 -17.85 -6.59
N ARG A 601 38.07 -17.64 -7.43
CA ARG A 601 38.94 -16.46 -7.40
C ARG A 601 38.11 -15.20 -7.57
N GLY A 602 38.32 -14.20 -6.70
CA GLY A 602 37.59 -12.93 -6.73
C GLY A 602 36.18 -12.95 -6.13
N MET A 603 35.71 -14.07 -5.56
CA MET A 603 34.38 -14.19 -4.93
C MET A 603 34.41 -14.68 -3.47
N LYS A 604 35.56 -15.18 -2.97
CA LYS A 604 35.68 -15.76 -1.62
C LYS A 604 35.18 -14.86 -0.49
N GLN A 605 35.61 -13.59 -0.48
CA GLN A 605 35.23 -12.62 0.57
C GLN A 605 33.75 -12.23 0.49
N LEU A 606 33.21 -12.05 -0.73
CA LEU A 606 31.79 -11.76 -0.96
C LEU A 606 30.93 -12.93 -0.47
N SER A 607 31.26 -14.16 -0.87
CA SER A 607 30.60 -15.38 -0.40
C SER A 607 30.65 -15.52 1.13
N ALA A 608 31.82 -15.27 1.76
CA ALA A 608 31.93 -15.37 3.21
C ALA A 608 31.08 -14.31 3.94
N THR A 609 31.00 -13.09 3.40
CA THR A 609 30.17 -12.01 3.96
C THR A 609 28.69 -12.35 3.85
N LEU A 610 28.23 -12.81 2.69
CA LEU A 610 26.84 -13.21 2.47
C LEU A 610 26.46 -14.48 3.25
N ALA A 611 27.39 -15.42 3.44
CA ALA A 611 27.17 -16.59 4.30
C ALA A 611 26.86 -16.20 5.75
N LYS A 612 27.56 -15.19 6.31
CA LYS A 612 27.25 -14.66 7.65
C LYS A 612 25.86 -14.05 7.73
N ARG A 613 25.40 -13.39 6.66
CA ARG A 613 24.05 -12.82 6.59
C ARG A 613 22.99 -13.91 6.57
N LEU A 614 23.22 -14.99 5.83
CA LEU A 614 22.32 -16.15 5.75
C LEU A 614 22.13 -16.83 7.13
N LEU A 615 23.20 -16.97 7.92
CA LEU A 615 23.15 -17.53 9.29
C LEU A 615 22.34 -16.69 10.28
N ARG A 616 22.12 -15.40 10.01
CA ARG A 616 21.33 -14.50 10.86
C ARG A 616 19.84 -14.48 10.50
N SER A 617 19.43 -15.29 9.53
CA SER A 617 18.01 -15.38 9.16
C SER A 617 17.27 -16.23 10.19
N PRO A 618 16.01 -15.90 10.54
CA PRO A 618 15.21 -16.72 11.44
C PRO A 618 15.15 -18.17 10.95
N GLU A 619 15.39 -19.14 11.84
CA GLU A 619 15.29 -20.56 11.49
C GLU A 619 13.87 -20.87 10.98
N GLY A 620 13.78 -21.50 9.80
CA GLY A 620 12.51 -21.83 9.15
C GLY A 620 11.98 -20.82 8.13
N SER A 621 12.65 -19.69 7.89
CA SER A 621 12.24 -18.75 6.83
C SER A 621 12.77 -19.14 5.44
N ASP A 622 11.87 -19.36 4.49
CA ASP A 622 12.22 -19.68 3.09
C ASP A 622 12.68 -18.45 2.28
N ILE A 623 12.53 -17.23 2.81
CA ILE A 623 12.78 -15.97 2.10
C ILE A 623 13.61 -15.02 2.98
N ILE A 624 14.60 -14.35 2.37
CA ILE A 624 15.39 -13.30 3.00
C ILE A 624 15.22 -11.98 2.25
N ALA A 625 14.84 -10.93 2.96
CA ALA A 625 14.64 -9.59 2.43
C ALA A 625 15.90 -8.73 2.61
N PHE A 626 16.28 -8.00 1.55
CA PHE A 626 17.36 -7.03 1.58
C PHE A 626 16.81 -5.62 1.36
N ARG A 627 17.02 -4.72 2.32
CA ARG A 627 16.47 -3.35 2.29
C ARG A 627 17.52 -2.25 2.18
N HIS A 628 18.80 -2.60 2.37
CA HIS A 628 19.90 -1.64 2.31
C HIS A 628 20.66 -1.78 1.00
N ASP A 629 20.86 -0.67 0.31
CA ASP A 629 21.55 -0.61 -0.99
C ASP A 629 22.93 -1.25 -0.97
N SER A 630 23.68 -1.10 0.13
CA SER A 630 25.00 -1.71 0.31
C SER A 630 24.93 -3.23 0.29
N GLU A 631 23.98 -3.84 1.00
CA GLU A 631 23.81 -5.29 1.03
C GLU A 631 23.28 -5.82 -0.32
N ILE A 632 22.33 -5.12 -0.93
CA ILE A 632 21.83 -5.44 -2.28
C ILE A 632 22.98 -5.39 -3.29
N GLY A 633 23.86 -4.39 -3.17
CA GLY A 633 25.06 -4.24 -3.97
C GLY A 633 26.03 -5.43 -3.85
N LEU A 634 26.20 -5.99 -2.65
CA LEU A 634 27.01 -7.19 -2.44
C LEU A 634 26.43 -8.41 -3.17
N VAL A 635 25.11 -8.60 -3.10
CA VAL A 635 24.44 -9.70 -3.80
C VAL A 635 24.54 -9.52 -5.32
N ALA A 636 24.34 -8.29 -5.80
CA ALA A 636 24.48 -7.97 -7.21
C ALA A 636 25.90 -8.19 -7.74
N ASP A 637 26.94 -7.80 -6.99
CA ASP A 637 28.33 -8.04 -7.36
C ASP A 637 28.66 -9.54 -7.39
N LEU A 638 28.20 -10.30 -6.39
CA LEU A 638 28.37 -11.76 -6.39
C LEU A 638 27.69 -12.40 -7.61
N ALA A 639 26.44 -12.04 -7.90
CA ALA A 639 25.69 -12.58 -9.03
C ALA A 639 26.34 -12.25 -10.38
N ALA A 640 26.82 -11.01 -10.56
CA ALA A 640 27.52 -10.60 -11.77
C ALA A 640 28.83 -11.39 -11.98
N ARG A 641 29.64 -11.56 -10.92
CA ARG A 641 30.87 -12.35 -10.98
C ARG A 641 30.60 -13.83 -11.21
N ALA A 642 29.55 -14.36 -10.59
CA ALA A 642 29.12 -15.74 -10.79
C ALA A 642 28.76 -15.98 -12.26
N LYS A 643 27.92 -15.11 -12.85
CA LYS A 643 27.56 -15.18 -14.27
C LYS A 643 28.80 -15.12 -15.18
N ALA A 644 29.73 -14.20 -14.92
CA ALA A 644 30.98 -14.10 -15.68
C ALA A 644 31.88 -15.34 -15.56
N ALA A 645 31.78 -16.07 -14.44
CA ALA A 645 32.48 -17.33 -14.21
C ALA A 645 31.71 -18.58 -14.70
N GLY A 646 30.61 -18.42 -15.43
CA GLY A 646 29.77 -19.52 -15.93
C GLY A 646 28.93 -20.20 -14.83
N ILE A 647 28.77 -19.57 -13.67
CA ILE A 647 27.96 -20.06 -12.57
C ILE A 647 26.55 -19.48 -12.74
N ASP A 648 25.57 -20.36 -12.94
CA ASP A 648 24.16 -19.97 -13.00
C ASP A 648 23.75 -19.18 -11.74
N SER A 649 23.31 -17.96 -12.00
CA SER A 649 22.84 -16.97 -11.02
C SER A 649 21.48 -16.39 -11.43
N SER A 650 20.81 -16.98 -12.44
CA SER A 650 19.55 -16.51 -13.04
C SER A 650 18.50 -16.14 -11.99
N ARG A 651 18.20 -17.07 -11.08
CA ARG A 651 17.21 -16.87 -10.00
C ARG A 651 17.51 -15.66 -9.11
N VAL A 652 18.78 -15.37 -8.84
CA VAL A 652 19.19 -14.22 -8.03
C VAL A 652 19.17 -12.95 -8.87
N THR A 653 19.59 -13.02 -10.13
CA THR A 653 19.57 -11.87 -11.03
C THR A 653 18.16 -11.42 -11.40
N ASP A 654 17.22 -12.36 -11.53
CA ASP A 654 15.81 -12.07 -11.83
C ASP A 654 15.15 -11.31 -10.67
N GLU A 655 15.38 -11.76 -9.44
CA GLU A 655 14.88 -11.09 -8.24
C GLU A 655 15.50 -9.67 -8.05
N LEU A 656 16.78 -9.51 -8.41
CA LEU A 656 17.45 -8.20 -8.42
C LEU A 656 16.91 -7.26 -9.52
N ALA A 657 16.37 -7.80 -10.62
CA ALA A 657 16.08 -7.03 -11.82
C ALA A 657 15.06 -5.92 -11.55
N HIS A 658 14.05 -6.19 -10.73
CA HIS A 658 12.97 -5.24 -10.41
C HIS A 658 13.50 -4.01 -9.67
N PHE A 659 14.25 -4.22 -8.58
CA PHE A 659 14.94 -3.16 -7.86
C PHE A 659 15.89 -2.38 -8.77
N GLN A 660 16.74 -3.09 -9.53
CA GLN A 660 17.74 -2.44 -10.38
C GLN A 660 17.14 -1.65 -11.56
N ARG A 661 15.98 -2.06 -12.09
CA ARG A 661 15.25 -1.30 -13.14
C ARG A 661 14.84 0.07 -12.60
N LEU A 662 14.24 0.13 -11.41
CA LEU A 662 13.85 1.40 -10.79
C LEU A 662 15.06 2.27 -10.43
N GLN A 663 16.13 1.67 -9.88
CA GLN A 663 17.38 2.40 -9.60
C GLN A 663 18.00 3.00 -10.87
N ARG A 664 18.04 2.24 -11.98
CA ARG A 664 18.51 2.76 -13.29
C ARG A 664 17.56 3.81 -13.87
N ALA A 665 16.27 3.72 -13.54
CA ALA A 665 15.27 4.74 -13.81
C ALA A 665 15.35 5.95 -12.85
N SER A 666 16.37 6.02 -11.98
CA SER A 666 16.55 7.11 -11.01
C SER A 666 15.41 7.23 -10.00
N ILE A 667 14.73 6.12 -9.71
CA ILE A 667 13.68 5.95 -8.71
C ILE A 667 14.23 5.07 -7.59
N GLY A 668 14.62 5.68 -6.47
CA GLY A 668 15.38 5.04 -5.40
C GLY A 668 14.57 4.65 -4.16
N GLY A 669 13.37 5.20 -3.99
CA GLY A 669 12.52 4.94 -2.83
C GLY A 669 11.02 4.94 -3.14
N ILE A 670 10.21 4.64 -2.11
CA ILE A 670 8.76 4.50 -2.25
C ILE A 670 8.07 5.82 -2.67
N HIS A 671 8.48 6.95 -2.09
CA HIS A 671 7.89 8.25 -2.42
C HIS A 671 8.18 8.67 -3.87
N GLU A 672 9.42 8.47 -4.32
CA GLU A 672 9.79 8.68 -5.73
C GLU A 672 9.03 7.74 -6.66
N LEU A 673 8.84 6.47 -6.26
CA LEU A 673 8.07 5.51 -7.04
C LEU A 673 6.60 5.92 -7.15
N ARG A 674 5.95 6.28 -6.04
CA ARG A 674 4.55 6.74 -6.05
C ARG A 674 4.38 8.05 -6.83
N ALA A 675 5.32 8.98 -6.72
CA ALA A 675 5.33 10.20 -7.53
C ALA A 675 5.47 9.90 -9.03
N ALA A 676 6.41 9.02 -9.40
CA ALA A 676 6.59 8.56 -10.78
C ALA A 676 5.36 7.81 -11.31
N LEU A 677 4.69 6.99 -10.49
CA LEU A 677 3.46 6.30 -10.87
C LEU A 677 2.31 7.28 -11.14
N ARG A 678 2.15 8.32 -10.32
CA ARG A 678 1.13 9.37 -10.55
C ARG A 678 1.40 10.15 -11.83
N GLU A 679 2.68 10.45 -12.12
CA GLU A 679 3.07 11.09 -13.37
C GLU A 679 2.89 10.16 -14.58
N TYR A 680 3.17 8.86 -14.43
CA TYR A 680 3.04 7.86 -15.49
C TYR A 680 1.58 7.50 -15.81
N PHE A 681 0.70 7.50 -14.81
CA PHE A 681 -0.66 6.98 -14.94
C PHE A 681 -1.45 7.59 -16.13
N PRO A 682 -1.43 8.91 -16.39
CA PRO A 682 -2.08 9.50 -17.57
C PRO A 682 -1.48 9.06 -18.91
N HIS A 683 -0.22 8.62 -18.93
CA HIS A 683 0.45 8.12 -20.13
C HIS A 683 0.18 6.64 -20.40
N LYS A 684 -0.39 5.90 -19.44
CA LYS A 684 -0.67 4.48 -19.57
C LYS A 684 -1.82 4.24 -20.56
N ALA A 685 -1.51 3.66 -21.71
CA ALA A 685 -2.52 3.28 -22.68
C ALA A 685 -3.25 1.99 -22.25
N SER A 686 -4.56 1.93 -22.52
CA SER A 686 -5.35 0.72 -22.38
C SER A 686 -4.99 -0.32 -23.44
N VAL A 687 -5.11 -1.60 -23.06
CA VAL A 687 -5.05 -2.71 -23.99
C VAL A 687 -6.39 -2.78 -24.72
N ARG A 688 -6.35 -2.72 -26.06
CA ARG A 688 -7.54 -2.97 -26.89
C ARG A 688 -7.60 -4.47 -27.15
N GLY A 689 -8.75 -5.11 -26.91
CA GLY A 689 -8.94 -6.52 -27.21
C GLY A 689 -9.29 -6.76 -28.67
N ASP A 690 -9.58 -8.02 -29.00
CA ASP A 690 -10.32 -8.33 -30.24
C ASP A 690 -11.71 -7.70 -30.20
N ASP A 691 -12.27 -7.46 -31.38
CA ASP A 691 -13.67 -7.08 -31.55
C ASP A 691 -14.59 -8.10 -30.83
N PRO A 692 -15.57 -7.64 -30.02
CA PRO A 692 -16.56 -8.51 -29.39
C PRO A 692 -17.22 -9.51 -30.35
N VAL A 693 -17.45 -9.13 -31.61
CA VAL A 693 -18.01 -10.00 -32.64
C VAL A 693 -17.05 -11.15 -32.95
N LEU A 694 -15.75 -10.87 -33.10
CA LEU A 694 -14.74 -11.91 -33.34
C LEU A 694 -14.59 -12.85 -32.14
N VAL A 695 -14.71 -12.32 -30.93
CA VAL A 695 -14.70 -13.12 -29.70
C VAL A 695 -15.90 -14.08 -29.68
N ALA A 696 -17.11 -13.58 -29.95
CA ALA A 696 -18.32 -14.39 -30.01
C ALA A 696 -18.29 -15.42 -31.15
N GLU A 697 -17.79 -15.05 -32.34
CA GLU A 697 -17.60 -15.98 -33.47
C GLU A 697 -16.67 -17.14 -33.11
N ARG A 698 -15.56 -16.85 -32.44
CA ARG A 698 -14.62 -17.88 -31.97
C ARG A 698 -15.29 -18.89 -31.05
N GLU A 699 -16.17 -18.43 -30.14
CA GLU A 699 -16.85 -19.32 -29.20
C GLU A 699 -17.82 -20.29 -29.88
N LEU A 700 -18.22 -20.04 -31.13
CA LEU A 700 -19.04 -20.95 -31.93
C LEU A 700 -18.21 -22.04 -32.63
N ILE A 701 -16.88 -21.91 -32.68
CA ILE A 701 -15.99 -22.87 -33.33
C ILE A 701 -15.95 -24.16 -32.52
N GLY A 702 -16.30 -25.29 -33.16
CA GLY A 702 -16.34 -26.60 -32.53
C GLY A 702 -17.61 -26.90 -31.72
N LYS A 703 -18.51 -25.92 -31.53
CA LYS A 703 -19.85 -26.18 -30.97
C LYS A 703 -20.72 -26.93 -31.97
N GLN A 704 -21.42 -27.98 -31.51
CA GLN A 704 -22.42 -28.67 -32.35
C GLN A 704 -23.68 -27.81 -32.43
N LEU A 705 -23.91 -27.17 -33.57
CA LEU A 705 -25.13 -26.40 -33.86
C LEU A 705 -25.77 -27.03 -35.11
N PRO A 706 -26.70 -27.99 -34.94
CA PRO A 706 -27.37 -28.67 -36.05
C PRO A 706 -28.08 -27.66 -36.95
N GLY A 707 -28.04 -27.86 -38.27
CA GLY A 707 -28.65 -26.95 -39.25
C GLY A 707 -28.01 -25.55 -39.39
N PHE A 708 -26.99 -25.20 -38.61
CA PHE A 708 -26.35 -23.88 -38.65
C PHE A 708 -25.20 -23.83 -39.67
N PHE A 709 -25.47 -23.21 -40.82
CA PHE A 709 -24.51 -22.98 -41.90
C PHE A 709 -24.62 -21.52 -42.38
N PRO A 710 -23.81 -20.60 -41.82
CA PRO A 710 -23.87 -19.19 -42.18
C PRO A 710 -23.70 -18.97 -43.69
N THR A 711 -24.51 -18.05 -44.23
CA THR A 711 -24.54 -17.75 -45.66
C THR A 711 -23.28 -16.99 -46.07
N PRO A 712 -22.48 -17.51 -47.04
CA PRO A 712 -21.31 -16.81 -47.56
C PRO A 712 -21.68 -15.46 -48.19
N GLN A 713 -20.81 -14.46 -48.04
CA GLN A 713 -21.07 -13.10 -48.52
C GLN A 713 -21.48 -13.04 -50.00
N ALA A 714 -20.79 -13.78 -50.88
CA ALA A 714 -21.11 -13.81 -52.31
C ALA A 714 -22.51 -14.36 -52.63
N VAL A 715 -23.09 -15.18 -51.75
CA VAL A 715 -24.48 -15.67 -51.86
C VAL A 715 -25.44 -14.62 -51.32
N ILE A 716 -25.10 -13.97 -50.20
CA ILE A 716 -25.89 -12.86 -49.64
C ILE A 716 -26.04 -11.75 -50.67
N ASP A 717 -24.97 -11.36 -51.34
CA ASP A 717 -25.01 -10.28 -52.35
C ASP A 717 -26.00 -10.60 -53.48
N GLN A 718 -26.03 -11.85 -53.98
CA GLN A 718 -27.01 -12.31 -54.96
C GLN A 718 -28.44 -12.34 -54.40
N MET A 719 -28.61 -12.73 -53.13
CA MET A 719 -29.92 -12.73 -52.49
C MET A 719 -30.49 -11.31 -52.40
N LEU A 720 -29.67 -10.33 -52.01
CA LEU A 720 -30.10 -8.93 -51.90
C LEU A 720 -30.41 -8.31 -53.25
N GLU A 721 -29.64 -8.64 -54.29
CA GLU A 721 -29.92 -8.20 -55.66
C GLU A 721 -31.30 -8.69 -56.14
N LEU A 722 -31.61 -9.97 -55.91
CA LEU A 722 -32.90 -10.56 -56.30
C LEU A 722 -34.07 -10.08 -55.43
N ALA A 723 -33.79 -9.77 -54.15
CA ALA A 723 -34.81 -9.36 -53.20
C ALA A 723 -35.37 -7.97 -53.51
N GLU A 724 -34.63 -7.10 -54.19
CA GLU A 724 -35.09 -5.74 -54.55
C GLU A 724 -35.70 -5.01 -53.34
N ILE A 725 -34.95 -4.99 -52.23
CA ILE A 725 -35.34 -4.29 -51.00
C ILE A 725 -35.33 -2.79 -51.28
N GLN A 726 -36.35 -2.08 -50.79
CA GLN A 726 -36.50 -0.63 -50.93
C GLN A 726 -36.62 0.01 -49.54
N PRO A 727 -36.36 1.32 -49.43
CA PRO A 727 -36.58 2.07 -48.19
C PRO A 727 -37.99 1.85 -47.62
N GLY A 728 -38.09 1.57 -46.33
CA GLY A 728 -39.36 1.38 -45.62
C GLY A 728 -40.02 0.00 -45.78
N HIS A 729 -39.46 -0.91 -46.59
CA HIS A 729 -39.97 -2.28 -46.64
C HIS A 729 -39.85 -2.98 -45.27
N ALA A 730 -40.88 -3.72 -44.90
CA ALA A 730 -40.80 -4.71 -43.83
C ALA A 730 -40.11 -5.98 -44.36
N VAL A 731 -38.94 -6.30 -43.82
CA VAL A 731 -38.08 -7.40 -44.28
C VAL A 731 -37.97 -8.46 -43.19
N LEU A 732 -38.16 -9.74 -43.53
CA LEU A 732 -37.99 -10.84 -42.59
C LEU A 732 -36.76 -11.70 -42.95
N GLU A 733 -35.91 -11.97 -41.95
CA GLU A 733 -35.03 -13.14 -41.92
C GLU A 733 -35.55 -14.12 -40.83
N PRO A 734 -36.32 -15.15 -41.21
CA PRO A 734 -36.93 -16.11 -40.29
C PRO A 734 -35.97 -17.11 -39.61
N SER A 735 -34.70 -17.16 -40.00
CA SER A 735 -33.69 -18.09 -39.49
C SER A 735 -32.30 -17.43 -39.55
N CYS A 736 -32.15 -16.30 -38.85
CA CYS A 736 -31.05 -15.38 -39.10
C CYS A 736 -29.66 -15.92 -38.73
N GLY A 737 -29.55 -17.00 -37.97
CA GLY A 737 -28.28 -17.59 -37.58
C GLY A 737 -27.43 -16.57 -36.81
N LYS A 738 -26.22 -16.30 -37.30
CA LYS A 738 -25.33 -15.25 -36.73
C LYS A 738 -25.61 -13.85 -37.28
N GLY A 739 -26.71 -13.66 -38.01
CA GLY A 739 -27.18 -12.37 -38.49
C GLY A 739 -26.46 -11.82 -39.72
N ASP A 740 -25.79 -12.65 -40.52
CA ASP A 740 -25.01 -12.15 -41.67
C ASP A 740 -25.89 -11.53 -42.76
N ILE A 741 -27.06 -12.12 -43.04
CA ILE A 741 -28.03 -11.57 -44.00
C ILE A 741 -28.62 -10.26 -43.46
N VAL A 742 -29.01 -10.24 -42.19
CA VAL A 742 -29.57 -9.05 -41.51
C VAL A 742 -28.59 -7.88 -41.56
N ALA A 743 -27.33 -8.10 -41.15
CA ALA A 743 -26.29 -7.08 -41.19
C ALA A 743 -26.02 -6.56 -42.62
N ALA A 744 -26.15 -7.43 -43.63
CA ALA A 744 -26.00 -7.02 -45.02
C ALA A 744 -27.19 -6.18 -45.52
N ILE A 745 -28.42 -6.51 -45.11
CA ILE A 745 -29.62 -5.71 -45.41
C ILE A 745 -29.48 -4.32 -44.80
N GLU A 746 -29.19 -4.22 -43.49
CA GLU A 746 -29.05 -2.94 -42.78
C GLU A 746 -27.95 -2.06 -43.37
N ARG A 747 -26.87 -2.68 -43.89
CA ARG A 747 -25.78 -1.96 -44.55
C ARG A 747 -26.17 -1.41 -45.92
N VAL A 748 -26.93 -2.17 -46.71
CA VAL A 748 -27.29 -1.81 -48.09
C VAL A 748 -28.52 -0.89 -48.13
N GLU A 749 -29.51 -1.15 -47.27
CA GLU A 749 -30.74 -0.37 -47.15
C GLU A 749 -31.07 -0.09 -45.67
N PRO A 750 -30.46 0.95 -45.07
CA PRO A 750 -30.63 1.26 -43.65
C PRO A 750 -32.05 1.68 -43.24
N GLN A 751 -32.93 2.00 -44.20
CA GLN A 751 -34.33 2.38 -43.92
C GLN A 751 -35.29 1.18 -43.99
N ALA A 752 -34.80 -0.03 -44.29
CA ALA A 752 -35.60 -1.24 -44.19
C ALA A 752 -35.89 -1.58 -42.72
N ILE A 753 -37.10 -2.07 -42.44
CA ILE A 753 -37.50 -2.52 -41.11
C ILE A 753 -37.27 -4.03 -41.06
N VAL A 754 -36.17 -4.47 -40.44
CA VAL A 754 -35.77 -5.88 -40.46
C VAL A 754 -36.25 -6.60 -39.19
N THR A 755 -37.06 -7.64 -39.37
CA THR A 755 -37.39 -8.61 -38.31
C THR A 755 -36.48 -9.82 -38.47
N ALA A 756 -35.74 -10.16 -37.41
CA ALA A 756 -34.85 -11.31 -37.37
C ALA A 756 -35.33 -12.32 -36.34
N ILE A 757 -35.39 -13.60 -36.72
CA ILE A 757 -35.83 -14.71 -35.86
C ILE A 757 -34.74 -15.77 -35.81
N GLU A 758 -34.45 -16.27 -34.61
CA GLU A 758 -33.51 -17.37 -34.42
C GLU A 758 -33.97 -18.29 -33.29
N ARG A 759 -34.02 -19.59 -33.53
CA ARG A 759 -34.44 -20.55 -32.50
C ARG A 759 -33.32 -20.83 -31.49
N ASN A 760 -32.07 -20.83 -31.93
CA ASN A 760 -30.94 -21.27 -31.15
C ASN A 760 -30.33 -20.13 -30.31
N ARG A 761 -30.67 -20.11 -29.03
CA ARG A 761 -30.16 -19.13 -28.05
C ARG A 761 -28.64 -19.12 -27.87
N THR A 762 -27.91 -20.14 -28.31
CA THR A 762 -26.43 -20.11 -28.27
C THR A 762 -25.81 -19.07 -29.20
N LEU A 763 -26.61 -18.48 -30.09
CA LEU A 763 -26.21 -17.38 -30.99
C LEU A 763 -26.55 -15.99 -30.42
N ALA A 764 -27.15 -15.91 -29.22
CA ALA A 764 -27.54 -14.64 -28.62
C ALA A 764 -26.35 -13.69 -28.42
N ASP A 765 -25.22 -14.19 -27.94
CA ASP A 765 -24.04 -13.36 -27.67
C ASP A 765 -23.47 -12.73 -28.95
N ILE A 766 -23.43 -13.48 -30.06
CA ILE A 766 -22.94 -12.95 -31.35
C ILE A 766 -23.91 -11.96 -31.98
N LEU A 767 -25.22 -12.20 -31.87
CA LEU A 767 -26.25 -11.30 -32.39
C LEU A 767 -26.25 -9.98 -31.60
N ALA A 768 -26.18 -10.06 -30.26
CA ALA A 768 -26.04 -8.90 -29.39
C ALA A 768 -24.73 -8.13 -29.65
N ALA A 769 -23.60 -8.83 -29.86
CA ALA A 769 -22.33 -8.19 -30.20
C ALA A 769 -22.39 -7.44 -31.54
N LYS A 770 -23.22 -7.89 -32.48
CA LYS A 770 -23.50 -7.20 -33.75
C LYS A 770 -24.56 -6.10 -33.64
N GLY A 771 -25.21 -5.94 -32.48
CA GLY A 771 -26.29 -4.98 -32.27
C GLY A 771 -27.60 -5.37 -32.97
N ILE A 772 -27.78 -6.65 -33.31
CA ILE A 772 -28.98 -7.14 -34.01
C ILE A 772 -30.02 -7.57 -32.97
N GLU A 773 -31.20 -6.95 -33.02
CA GLU A 773 -32.36 -7.38 -32.23
C GLU A 773 -32.99 -8.63 -32.86
N VAL A 774 -33.21 -9.67 -32.04
CA VAL A 774 -33.69 -10.98 -32.53
C VAL A 774 -34.79 -11.54 -31.64
N GLU A 775 -35.84 -12.06 -32.27
CA GLU A 775 -36.87 -12.86 -31.62
C GLU A 775 -36.40 -14.31 -31.46
N PHE A 776 -36.17 -14.74 -30.22
CA PHE A 776 -35.72 -16.11 -29.94
C PHE A 776 -36.88 -17.12 -29.84
N GLN A 777 -37.39 -17.58 -30.99
CA GLN A 777 -38.51 -18.51 -31.11
C GLN A 777 -38.41 -19.46 -32.33
N ASP A 778 -39.32 -20.44 -32.44
CA ASP A 778 -39.45 -21.23 -33.66
C ASP A 778 -40.19 -20.39 -34.72
N PHE A 779 -39.59 -20.24 -35.90
CA PHE A 779 -40.20 -19.46 -36.99
C PHE A 779 -41.59 -19.98 -37.39
N LEU A 780 -41.84 -21.29 -37.32
CA LEU A 780 -43.13 -21.85 -37.70
C LEU A 780 -44.27 -21.45 -36.73
N GLU A 781 -43.94 -20.83 -35.61
CA GLU A 781 -44.88 -20.27 -34.63
C GLU A 781 -45.04 -18.74 -34.77
N HIS A 782 -44.21 -18.09 -35.60
CA HIS A 782 -44.24 -16.64 -35.82
C HIS A 782 -45.34 -16.24 -36.80
N SER A 783 -45.99 -15.10 -36.55
CA SER A 783 -46.99 -14.53 -37.47
C SER A 783 -46.65 -13.08 -37.81
N GLY A 784 -46.78 -12.72 -39.09
CA GLY A 784 -46.47 -11.38 -39.60
C GLY A 784 -46.76 -11.26 -41.08
N SER A 785 -46.64 -10.05 -41.61
CA SER A 785 -46.82 -9.72 -43.04
C SER A 785 -45.65 -8.86 -43.50
N TYR A 786 -44.91 -9.32 -44.51
CA TYR A 786 -43.63 -8.72 -44.92
C TYR A 786 -43.57 -8.44 -46.42
N ASP A 787 -43.00 -7.30 -46.79
CA ASP A 787 -42.78 -6.93 -48.20
C ASP A 787 -41.69 -7.78 -48.83
N ARG A 788 -40.66 -8.13 -48.04
CA ARG A 788 -39.53 -8.95 -48.48
C ARG A 788 -39.18 -10.01 -47.45
N ILE A 789 -38.82 -11.19 -47.92
CA ILE A 789 -38.28 -12.24 -47.08
C ILE A 789 -36.99 -12.74 -47.73
N VAL A 790 -35.89 -12.72 -46.97
CA VAL A 790 -34.57 -13.16 -47.44
C VAL A 790 -34.05 -14.17 -46.44
N MET A 791 -33.88 -15.43 -46.86
CA MET A 791 -33.69 -16.51 -45.88
C MET A 791 -32.78 -17.65 -46.32
N ASN A 792 -32.01 -18.19 -45.36
CA ASN A 792 -31.29 -19.46 -45.51
C ASN A 792 -31.80 -20.50 -44.48
N PRO A 793 -32.92 -21.20 -44.77
CA PRO A 793 -33.51 -22.17 -43.85
C PRO A 793 -32.63 -23.42 -43.65
N PRO A 794 -32.85 -24.17 -42.55
CA PRO A 794 -32.16 -25.43 -42.32
C PRO A 794 -32.47 -26.47 -43.42
N PHE A 795 -31.43 -27.10 -43.97
CA PHE A 795 -31.56 -28.09 -45.05
C PHE A 795 -31.91 -29.51 -44.56
N GLU A 796 -31.67 -29.80 -43.29
CA GLU A 796 -31.87 -31.12 -42.70
C GLU A 796 -33.36 -31.51 -42.72
N ASN A 797 -33.64 -32.81 -42.90
CA ASN A 797 -35.00 -33.36 -42.91
C ASN A 797 -35.97 -32.73 -43.93
N ARG A 798 -35.47 -31.98 -44.93
CA ARG A 798 -36.28 -31.19 -45.87
C ARG A 798 -37.10 -30.10 -45.18
N ALA A 799 -36.56 -29.52 -44.11
CA ALA A 799 -37.16 -28.38 -43.42
C ALA A 799 -37.22 -27.13 -44.32
N ASP A 800 -36.25 -26.97 -45.23
CA ASP A 800 -36.25 -25.96 -46.29
C ASP A 800 -37.59 -25.86 -47.03
N ILE A 801 -38.19 -26.97 -47.48
CA ILE A 801 -39.51 -26.97 -48.15
C ILE A 801 -40.61 -26.40 -47.25
N VAL A 802 -40.62 -26.78 -45.97
CA VAL A 802 -41.66 -26.36 -45.01
C VAL A 802 -41.53 -24.88 -44.69
N HIS A 803 -40.31 -24.43 -44.40
CA HIS A 803 -40.01 -23.03 -44.08
C HIS A 803 -40.31 -22.11 -45.25
N VAL A 804 -39.94 -22.47 -46.49
CA VAL A 804 -40.20 -21.65 -47.68
C VAL A 804 -41.70 -21.50 -47.95
N ARG A 805 -42.47 -22.58 -47.78
CA ARG A 805 -43.93 -22.52 -47.93
C ARG A 805 -44.58 -21.64 -46.86
N TYR A 806 -44.12 -21.76 -45.62
CA TYR A 806 -44.63 -20.94 -44.52
C TYR A 806 -44.24 -19.46 -44.69
N ALA A 807 -42.99 -19.18 -45.07
CA ALA A 807 -42.53 -17.83 -45.38
C ALA A 807 -43.37 -17.18 -46.50
N PHE A 808 -43.77 -17.93 -47.53
CA PHE A 808 -44.68 -17.41 -48.55
C PHE A 808 -46.05 -16.99 -47.97
N GLU A 809 -46.57 -17.69 -46.96
CA GLU A 809 -47.82 -17.30 -46.27
C GLU A 809 -47.66 -16.00 -45.48
N CYS A 810 -46.45 -15.67 -45.03
CA CYS A 810 -46.10 -14.41 -44.35
C CYS A 810 -45.81 -13.24 -45.31
N LEU A 811 -45.83 -13.42 -46.63
CA LEU A 811 -45.62 -12.30 -47.56
C LEU A 811 -46.84 -11.37 -47.60
N ALA A 812 -46.63 -10.05 -47.64
CA ALA A 812 -47.67 -9.10 -48.01
C ALA A 812 -48.11 -9.31 -49.48
N PRO A 813 -49.31 -8.86 -49.89
CA PRO A 813 -49.66 -8.79 -51.31
C PRO A 813 -48.60 -7.99 -52.09
N GLY A 814 -48.10 -8.53 -53.21
CA GLY A 814 -46.98 -7.95 -53.97
C GLY A 814 -45.59 -8.15 -53.33
N GLY A 815 -45.49 -8.91 -52.25
CA GLY A 815 -44.24 -9.23 -51.58
C GLY A 815 -43.39 -10.25 -52.34
N ARG A 816 -42.08 -10.27 -52.07
CA ARG A 816 -41.11 -11.18 -52.69
C ARG A 816 -40.34 -11.99 -51.66
N LEU A 817 -40.21 -13.29 -51.90
CA LEU A 817 -39.37 -14.22 -51.14
C LEU A 817 -38.15 -14.64 -51.96
N VAL A 818 -36.97 -14.51 -51.35
CA VAL A 818 -35.70 -15.06 -51.85
C VAL A 818 -35.13 -16.03 -50.81
N SER A 819 -34.98 -17.30 -51.18
CA SER A 819 -34.53 -18.34 -50.26
C SER A 819 -33.41 -19.22 -50.83
N VAL A 820 -32.42 -19.54 -50.00
CA VAL A 820 -31.48 -20.63 -50.27
C VAL A 820 -32.16 -21.97 -49.95
N MET A 821 -32.16 -22.90 -50.90
CA MET A 821 -32.68 -24.25 -50.70
C MET A 821 -31.65 -25.30 -51.10
N SER A 822 -31.74 -26.49 -50.50
CA SER A 822 -30.97 -27.65 -50.98
C SER A 822 -31.37 -28.03 -52.41
N GLU A 823 -30.49 -28.67 -53.18
CA GLU A 823 -30.84 -29.12 -54.55
C GLU A 823 -31.87 -30.26 -54.53
N SER A 824 -32.00 -30.96 -53.40
CA SER A 824 -32.81 -32.18 -53.25
C SER A 824 -34.28 -32.08 -53.69
N PRO A 825 -35.01 -30.98 -53.43
CA PRO A 825 -36.40 -30.83 -53.83
C PRO A 825 -36.59 -30.71 -55.35
N PHE A 826 -35.54 -30.40 -56.12
CA PHE A 826 -35.66 -30.10 -57.56
C PHE A 826 -35.41 -31.30 -58.48
N PHE A 827 -34.83 -32.39 -57.98
CA PHE A 827 -34.57 -33.60 -58.79
C PHE A 827 -35.21 -34.87 -58.21
N ARG A 828 -35.58 -34.89 -56.93
CA ARG A 828 -36.18 -36.08 -56.32
C ARG A 828 -37.65 -36.24 -56.74
N ARG A 829 -38.06 -37.48 -57.00
CA ARG A 829 -39.43 -37.84 -57.41
C ARG A 829 -40.36 -38.23 -56.25
N ASN A 830 -39.99 -37.93 -55.00
CA ASN A 830 -40.83 -38.23 -53.85
C ASN A 830 -42.00 -37.23 -53.75
N LYS A 831 -43.09 -37.63 -53.09
CA LYS A 831 -44.33 -36.86 -52.99
C LYS A 831 -44.11 -35.39 -52.60
N LYS A 832 -43.37 -35.13 -51.50
CA LYS A 832 -43.09 -33.78 -51.01
C LYS A 832 -42.35 -32.91 -52.03
N SER A 833 -41.35 -33.46 -52.72
CA SER A 833 -40.57 -32.74 -53.73
C SER A 833 -41.39 -32.41 -54.98
N VAL A 834 -42.22 -33.34 -55.46
CA VAL A 834 -43.11 -33.11 -56.61
C VAL A 834 -44.19 -32.08 -56.28
N GLU A 835 -44.77 -32.14 -55.08
CA GLU A 835 -45.74 -31.15 -54.62
C GLU A 835 -45.12 -29.75 -54.53
N PHE A 836 -43.89 -29.63 -54.02
CA PHE A 836 -43.18 -28.36 -53.97
C PHE A 836 -42.88 -27.80 -55.37
N GLN A 837 -42.41 -28.64 -56.31
CA GLN A 837 -42.16 -28.21 -57.69
C GLN A 837 -43.43 -27.67 -58.37
N ARG A 838 -44.55 -28.39 -58.23
CA ARG A 838 -45.85 -27.96 -58.78
C ARG A 838 -46.36 -26.69 -58.13
N TRP A 839 -46.16 -26.55 -56.81
CA TRP A 839 -46.50 -25.33 -56.08
C TRP A 839 -45.68 -24.14 -56.58
N LEU A 840 -44.37 -24.30 -56.74
CA LEU A 840 -43.47 -23.26 -57.22
C LEU A 840 -43.82 -22.83 -58.66
N GLU A 841 -44.03 -23.79 -59.56
CA GLU A 841 -44.42 -23.54 -60.95
C GLU A 841 -45.80 -22.87 -61.04
N GLY A 842 -46.76 -23.30 -60.21
CA GLY A 842 -48.10 -22.72 -60.16
C GLY A 842 -48.14 -21.27 -59.69
N LEU A 843 -47.13 -20.82 -58.95
CA LEU A 843 -46.95 -19.43 -58.53
C LEU A 843 -46.10 -18.60 -59.51
N GLY A 844 -45.60 -19.21 -60.59
CA GLY A 844 -44.66 -18.54 -61.50
C GLY A 844 -43.27 -18.30 -60.89
N GLY A 845 -42.94 -18.95 -59.77
CA GLY A 845 -41.63 -18.83 -59.14
C GLY A 845 -40.54 -19.55 -59.93
N TYR A 846 -39.29 -19.13 -59.74
CA TYR A 846 -38.14 -19.70 -60.45
C TYR A 846 -36.98 -20.01 -59.49
N SER A 847 -35.98 -20.72 -59.99
CA SER A 847 -34.79 -21.05 -59.21
C SER A 847 -33.50 -20.97 -60.01
N LEU A 848 -32.44 -20.49 -59.36
CA LEU A 848 -31.10 -20.31 -59.91
C LEU A 848 -30.13 -21.27 -59.20
N LYS A 849 -29.27 -21.96 -59.96
CA LYS A 849 -28.24 -22.83 -59.36
C LYS A 849 -27.10 -21.97 -58.82
N LEU A 850 -26.75 -22.17 -57.55
CA LEU A 850 -25.53 -21.63 -56.98
C LEU A 850 -24.33 -22.51 -57.37
N SER A 851 -23.11 -21.95 -57.30
CA SER A 851 -21.88 -22.70 -57.56
C SER A 851 -21.77 -23.92 -56.66
N GLU A 852 -21.22 -25.04 -57.15
CA GLU A 852 -21.13 -26.29 -56.35
C GLU A 852 -20.37 -26.14 -55.03
N ASN A 853 -19.46 -25.15 -54.95
CA ASN A 853 -18.65 -24.87 -53.75
C ASN A 853 -19.15 -23.68 -52.94
N ALA A 854 -20.39 -23.20 -53.16
CA ALA A 854 -20.90 -21.99 -52.53
C ALA A 854 -20.71 -22.00 -51.01
N PHE A 855 -21.04 -23.11 -50.34
CA PHE A 855 -20.89 -23.29 -48.90
C PHE A 855 -19.68 -24.16 -48.51
N ALA A 856 -18.77 -24.46 -49.45
CA ALA A 856 -17.58 -25.29 -49.21
C ALA A 856 -16.26 -24.50 -49.33
N GLY A 857 -16.32 -23.20 -49.66
CA GLY A 857 -15.16 -22.33 -49.78
C GLY A 857 -14.44 -22.08 -48.46
N ALA A 858 -13.20 -21.59 -48.54
CA ALA A 858 -12.41 -21.19 -47.37
C ALA A 858 -13.07 -20.02 -46.59
N ASP A 859 -13.88 -19.22 -47.28
CA ASP A 859 -14.57 -18.05 -46.73
C ASP A 859 -15.87 -18.42 -45.97
N ALA A 860 -16.31 -19.68 -46.03
CA ALA A 860 -17.49 -20.13 -45.31
C ALA A 860 -17.16 -20.44 -43.84
N PHE A 861 -17.87 -19.79 -42.92
CA PHE A 861 -17.69 -19.99 -41.47
C PHE A 861 -17.87 -21.46 -41.06
N ARG A 862 -18.82 -22.17 -41.68
CA ARG A 862 -19.00 -23.62 -41.56
C ARG A 862 -19.21 -24.22 -42.95
N GLN A 863 -18.33 -25.14 -43.31
CA GLN A 863 -18.35 -25.76 -44.62
C GLN A 863 -19.40 -26.89 -44.70
N THR A 864 -20.10 -26.97 -45.82
CA THR A 864 -20.97 -28.09 -46.18
C THR A 864 -20.89 -28.40 -47.67
N GLY A 865 -20.96 -29.69 -48.01
CA GLY A 865 -20.98 -30.17 -49.41
C GLY A 865 -22.37 -30.17 -50.05
N VAL A 866 -23.36 -29.57 -49.39
CA VAL A 866 -24.73 -29.50 -49.92
C VAL A 866 -24.77 -28.54 -51.10
N ARG A 867 -25.16 -29.05 -52.27
CA ARG A 867 -25.48 -28.23 -53.45
C ARG A 867 -26.78 -27.45 -53.19
N THR A 868 -26.78 -26.17 -53.50
CA THR A 868 -27.88 -25.25 -53.19
C THR A 868 -28.38 -24.48 -54.41
N ARG A 869 -29.60 -23.94 -54.30
CA ARG A 869 -30.25 -23.07 -55.27
C ARG A 869 -30.81 -21.84 -54.57
N LEU A 870 -30.88 -20.72 -55.28
CA LEU A 870 -31.74 -19.60 -54.90
C LEU A 870 -33.12 -19.82 -55.49
N VAL A 871 -34.16 -19.64 -54.69
CA VAL A 871 -35.57 -19.69 -55.09
C VAL A 871 -36.15 -18.31 -54.93
N VAL A 872 -36.82 -17.83 -55.99
CA VAL A 872 -37.48 -16.53 -56.02
C VAL A 872 -38.97 -16.75 -56.31
N VAL A 873 -39.81 -16.20 -55.44
CA VAL A 873 -41.28 -16.30 -55.56
C VAL A 873 -41.91 -14.95 -55.21
N ASP A 874 -42.84 -14.50 -56.04
CA ASP A 874 -43.64 -13.30 -55.80
C ASP A 874 -45.05 -13.71 -55.34
N ARG A 875 -45.60 -13.00 -54.36
CA ARG A 875 -47.02 -13.13 -53.97
C ARG A 875 -47.85 -12.21 -54.84
N GLY A 876 -48.87 -12.77 -55.50
CA GLY A 876 -49.83 -11.98 -56.28
C GLY A 876 -50.43 -10.84 -55.45
N GLY A 877 -50.60 -9.67 -56.08
CA GLY A 877 -51.13 -8.45 -55.46
C GLY A 877 -52.61 -8.52 -55.12
#